data_AF-A0AAE1DCZ2-F1
#
_entry.id   AF-A0AAE1DCZ2-F1
#
_cell.length_a   1.000
_cell.length_b   1.000
_cell.length_c   1.000
_cell.angle_alpha   90.00
_cell.angle_beta   90.00
_cell.angle_gamma   90.00
#
_symmetry.space_group_name_H-M   'P 1'
#
loop_
_entity.id
_entity.type
_entity.pdbx_description
1 polymer ?
#
loop_
_entity_poly.entity_id
_entity_poly.type
_entity_poly.pdbx_seq_one_letter_code
_entity_poly.pdbx_strand_id
1 'polypeptide(L)'
;MAVEHTGFSTVSGQYTMSGITRFLVFILTIAVLFTGSTAVMTIILKPIRSTGIEIGLIFIPEAGVDGHKYIETARTIQESSDLRVWVALTVRYDSDVVNAQEVGTAISLAIGELQQAGMTSAFYVGVGHGIGGTFLYDFASEQNLKALVLMGSTIYRPSQLASPEIPVLTLAAELDGVTRITRVVEQYEKLTVGVPNFFPGIYRTPIIIINGANHAQFASGKASSFFRKSKDLAPEFSEDKAHCVIGKYVHHFLTVTFSPISLDIGESYDQLLNAFLKTVTKLQPFLEIKKLDINGDKSMWTILAQERFAGEYKDKVSISNKIVQNPWFFGARASITYNHDHVILGTTALVDETKSDRESPLEVNMKLVSKNALWKYFDGQNDTALRSEPNTCGSLNRFALYLALAVSTDAARERYYSRGRPIIFEEDAMRGMNILWAPSPLQMWEDEYGLHVRSVAMVTATEHYCKVMSLYRAMEWVNVDSLRVFTYHGRPKWTLKETALSPLCISEIFTKMPRTTRFLEAVLAGLCFLTATEAVTTTILEPIRSTGDEVGLIFIPEIFYDGQMYNKTAQAIQESSDLRVWVALTGDYLFDLTNAAGIQMVIQQAIAEFQQAGMTSGHYVGVGHGVGGNLLEGFATGSNLTALVLMGSTLSRKTQLSRFPIPVLTLAAELDGVTRITRVVKEFEKLSTETTSFFQGLYRNPVLLVEGANHAQFSSGKIKTKTHTPNDLAADISEQQAHSLIGKYVNDFLTVTFSSVDSQVGNSLTQLMEAFLKSARIFQPFLDTERLDTDGKESMWTVLAQKSFAGEYSSRVAISNEVQVNPWFFSKQPSITSNNDSLIVGTTSLVHGAAKSDALQYRSAIESPLEIDMKLVSKDAIWKAFAGKHNVALRSEPNTCKSLNRFALYLALAVSTDAARKRYYARGRQIIFEEDAMRGYYILWAPSPLQMWEDKDGLHVRSVALVTDTEHYCKVMSPYRAMEWVNIDSLRADPK
;
A
#
# COMPACT_ATOMS: atom_id res chain seq x y z
N MET A 1 -51.13 11.91 -42.23
CA MET A 1 -52.11 11.16 -41.41
C MET A 1 -52.11 11.84 -40.04
N ALA A 2 -53.03 12.79 -39.77
CA ALA A 2 -54.41 12.58 -39.26
C ALA A 2 -54.37 11.96 -37.85
N VAL A 3 -55.03 12.42 -36.77
CA VAL A 3 -56.25 13.23 -36.52
C VAL A 3 -56.27 13.47 -34.98
N GLU A 4 -56.44 14.69 -34.46
CA GLU A 4 -57.68 15.34 -33.96
C GLU A 4 -58.26 14.78 -32.63
N HIS A 5 -58.37 15.65 -31.60
CA HIS A 5 -59.62 16.17 -30.96
C HIS A 5 -60.08 15.34 -29.73
N THR A 6 -60.65 15.83 -28.61
CA THR A 6 -61.45 16.99 -28.14
C THR A 6 -61.22 17.12 -26.61
N GLY A 7 -61.24 18.25 -25.88
CA GLY A 7 -62.17 19.38 -25.88
C GLY A 7 -63.21 19.24 -24.74
N PHE A 8 -63.15 20.06 -23.68
CA PHE A 8 -64.36 20.51 -22.96
C PHE A 8 -64.15 21.88 -22.29
N SER A 9 -65.15 22.73 -22.49
CA SER A 9 -65.16 24.17 -22.32
C SER A 9 -65.67 24.66 -20.96
N THR A 10 -65.16 25.84 -20.63
CA THR A 10 -65.52 26.83 -19.61
C THR A 10 -67.01 27.11 -19.40
N VAL A 11 -67.37 27.36 -18.13
CA VAL A 11 -68.52 28.19 -17.73
C VAL A 11 -67.97 29.44 -17.03
N SER A 12 -68.29 30.61 -17.59
CA SER A 12 -67.94 31.93 -17.09
C SER A 12 -68.93 32.40 -16.02
N GLY A 13 -68.45 32.66 -14.81
CA GLY A 13 -69.16 33.39 -13.76
C GLY A 13 -68.32 34.57 -13.30
N GLN A 14 -68.72 35.79 -13.67
CA GLN A 14 -68.12 37.04 -13.18
C GLN A 14 -68.43 37.20 -11.68
N TYR A 15 -67.42 37.02 -10.82
CA TYR A 15 -67.42 37.56 -9.47
C TYR A 15 -66.29 38.57 -9.35
N THR A 16 -66.66 39.77 -8.90
CA THR A 16 -65.83 40.97 -8.78
C THR A 16 -64.54 40.73 -7.99
N MET A 17 -63.40 40.80 -8.68
CA MET A 17 -62.02 40.76 -8.17
C MET A 17 -61.66 41.99 -7.31
N SER A 18 -62.22 42.09 -6.11
CA SER A 18 -61.80 43.12 -5.14
C SER A 18 -61.62 42.53 -3.73
N GLY A 19 -62.47 41.59 -3.33
CA GLY A 19 -62.34 40.89 -2.04
C GLY A 19 -61.26 39.80 -2.03
N ILE A 20 -61.21 38.96 -3.08
CA ILE A 20 -60.28 37.82 -3.15
C ILE A 20 -58.84 38.31 -3.32
N THR A 21 -58.59 39.37 -4.09
CA THR A 21 -57.24 39.92 -4.25
C THR A 21 -56.72 40.53 -2.96
N ARG A 22 -57.57 41.20 -2.16
CA ARG A 22 -57.16 41.74 -0.85
C ARG A 22 -56.98 40.65 0.20
N PHE A 23 -57.80 39.60 0.17
CA PHE A 23 -57.64 38.44 1.05
C PHE A 23 -56.41 37.60 0.68
N LEU A 24 -56.12 37.42 -0.61
CA LEU A 24 -54.90 36.77 -1.09
C LEU A 24 -53.66 37.61 -0.81
N VAL A 25 -53.69 38.94 -0.98
CA VAL A 25 -52.57 39.82 -0.60
C VAL A 25 -52.36 39.81 0.91
N PHE A 26 -53.43 39.76 1.71
CA PHE A 26 -53.34 39.66 3.17
C PHE A 26 -52.81 38.29 3.62
N ILE A 27 -53.26 37.18 3.00
CA ILE A 27 -52.69 35.84 3.24
C ILE A 27 -51.24 35.76 2.74
N LEU A 28 -50.90 36.39 1.62
CA LEU A 28 -49.52 36.44 1.11
C LEU A 28 -48.64 37.30 2.01
N THR A 29 -49.16 38.38 2.58
CA THR A 29 -48.42 39.24 3.52
C THR A 29 -48.29 38.56 4.88
N ILE A 30 -49.30 37.85 5.36
CA ILE A 30 -49.21 37.00 6.56
C ILE A 30 -48.26 35.83 6.31
N ALA A 31 -48.30 35.18 5.15
CA ALA A 31 -47.37 34.12 4.78
C ALA A 31 -45.94 34.65 4.69
N VAL A 32 -45.71 35.85 4.12
CA VAL A 32 -44.40 36.51 4.06
C VAL A 32 -43.92 36.98 5.44
N LEU A 33 -44.83 37.37 6.34
CA LEU A 33 -44.51 37.75 7.72
C LEU A 33 -44.32 36.54 8.65
N PHE A 34 -44.90 35.37 8.35
CA PHE A 34 -44.69 34.11 9.07
C PHE A 34 -43.59 33.23 8.46
N THR A 35 -43.15 33.48 7.22
CA THR A 35 -41.82 33.06 6.74
C THR A 35 -40.75 34.04 7.21
N GLY A 36 -40.86 34.52 8.46
CA GLY A 36 -39.74 35.11 9.16
C GLY A 36 -38.68 34.03 9.29
N SER A 37 -37.89 33.84 8.24
CA SER A 37 -36.68 33.04 8.22
C SER A 37 -35.92 33.48 9.45
N THR A 38 -35.87 32.58 10.43
CA THR A 38 -34.96 32.72 11.56
C THR A 38 -33.58 32.73 10.91
N ALA A 39 -33.02 33.94 10.82
CA ALA A 39 -31.77 34.13 10.12
C ALA A 39 -30.73 33.20 10.75
N VAL A 40 -30.14 32.33 9.94
CA VAL A 40 -28.97 31.54 10.33
C VAL A 40 -27.96 32.54 10.91
N MET A 41 -27.63 32.36 12.19
CA MET A 41 -26.68 33.25 12.83
C MET A 41 -25.27 32.76 12.53
N THR A 42 -24.32 33.66 12.28
CA THR A 42 -22.91 33.27 12.12
C THR A 42 -22.05 33.90 13.20
N ILE A 43 -21.07 33.15 13.71
CA ILE A 43 -19.99 33.70 14.55
C ILE A 43 -18.79 33.92 13.66
N ILE A 44 -18.31 35.16 13.62
CA ILE A 44 -17.09 35.50 12.87
C ILE A 44 -15.89 35.54 13.80
N LEU A 45 -14.90 34.69 13.52
CA LEU A 45 -13.57 34.74 14.12
C LEU A 45 -12.62 35.45 13.15
N LYS A 46 -12.10 36.60 13.58
CA LYS A 46 -11.06 37.34 12.84
C LYS A 46 -9.75 36.56 12.85
N PRO A 47 -8.89 36.72 11.82
CA PRO A 47 -7.60 36.05 11.75
C PRO A 47 -6.68 36.49 12.89
N ILE A 48 -5.93 35.53 13.44
CA ILE A 48 -4.88 35.80 14.45
C ILE A 48 -3.67 36.47 13.79
N ARG A 49 -3.34 36.05 12.56
CA ARG A 49 -2.25 36.63 11.76
C ARG A 49 -2.74 37.88 11.03
N SER A 50 -1.92 38.92 11.00
CA SER A 50 -2.22 40.17 10.27
C SER A 50 -1.77 40.12 8.80
N THR A 51 -0.89 39.19 8.44
CA THR A 51 -0.31 39.01 7.10
C THR A 51 -0.51 37.56 6.61
N GLY A 52 -0.25 37.31 5.32
CA GLY A 52 -0.41 36.00 4.70
C GLY A 52 -1.57 35.94 3.70
N ILE A 53 -1.69 34.84 2.95
CA ILE A 53 -2.80 34.61 2.03
C ILE A 53 -4.09 34.53 2.83
N GLU A 54 -5.09 35.32 2.44
CA GLU A 54 -6.36 35.42 3.13
C GLU A 54 -7.32 34.33 2.66
N ILE A 55 -7.81 33.52 3.61
CA ILE A 55 -8.69 32.37 3.37
C ILE A 55 -9.85 32.42 4.36
N GLY A 56 -11.07 32.15 3.90
CA GLY A 56 -12.27 32.08 4.73
C GLY A 56 -12.73 30.64 4.90
N LEU A 57 -12.82 30.16 6.14
CA LEU A 57 -13.38 28.85 6.47
C LEU A 57 -14.85 29.01 6.88
N ILE A 58 -15.74 28.21 6.30
CA ILE A 58 -17.17 28.23 6.60
C ILE A 58 -17.55 26.89 7.23
N PHE A 59 -17.85 26.88 8.53
CA PHE A 59 -18.19 25.68 9.27
C PHE A 59 -19.70 25.38 9.20
N ILE A 60 -20.01 24.17 8.73
CA ILE A 60 -21.34 23.56 8.80
C ILE A 60 -21.29 22.47 9.89
N PRO A 61 -21.97 22.68 11.02
CA PRO A 61 -21.89 21.76 12.16
C PRO A 61 -22.61 20.44 11.88
N GLU A 62 -22.28 19.43 12.69
CA GLU A 62 -23.06 18.19 12.80
C GLU A 62 -24.45 18.44 13.40
N ALA A 63 -25.41 17.55 13.12
CA ALA A 63 -26.76 17.62 13.69
C ALA A 63 -26.75 17.56 15.22
N GLY A 64 -27.49 18.48 15.84
CA GLY A 64 -27.57 18.62 17.28
C GLY A 64 -26.29 19.16 17.94
N VAL A 65 -25.36 19.73 17.15
CA VAL A 65 -24.15 20.39 17.65
C VAL A 65 -24.23 21.88 17.38
N ASP A 66 -24.22 22.66 18.44
CA ASP A 66 -24.17 24.11 18.34
C ASP A 66 -22.83 24.56 17.71
N GLY A 67 -22.88 25.47 16.73
CA GLY A 67 -21.70 26.01 16.05
C GLY A 67 -20.65 26.62 17.00
N HIS A 68 -21.05 27.13 18.16
CA HIS A 68 -20.12 27.62 19.20
C HIS A 68 -19.15 26.53 19.68
N LYS A 69 -19.49 25.24 19.54
CA LYS A 69 -18.61 24.14 19.94
C LYS A 69 -17.38 23.99 19.05
N TYR A 70 -17.35 24.62 17.88
CA TYR A 70 -16.18 24.56 16.98
C TYR A 70 -15.21 25.72 17.17
N ILE A 71 -15.45 26.64 18.12
CA ILE A 71 -14.57 27.80 18.34
C ILE A 71 -13.13 27.37 18.61
N GLU A 72 -12.89 26.40 19.49
CA GLU A 72 -11.52 25.97 19.80
C GLU A 72 -10.88 25.21 18.63
N THR A 73 -11.59 24.31 17.96
CA THR A 73 -11.10 23.68 16.72
C THR A 73 -10.70 24.72 15.67
N ALA A 74 -11.54 25.73 15.45
CA ALA A 74 -11.29 26.82 14.53
C ALA A 74 -10.08 27.67 14.94
N ARG A 75 -9.94 27.99 16.23
CA ARG A 75 -8.77 28.69 16.77
C ARG A 75 -7.50 27.89 16.58
N THR A 76 -7.50 26.60 16.86
CA THR A 76 -6.33 25.76 16.66
C THR A 76 -5.92 25.67 15.18
N ILE A 77 -6.87 25.72 14.25
CA ILE A 77 -6.57 25.86 12.81
C ILE A 77 -5.91 27.22 12.52
N GLN A 78 -6.42 28.32 13.08
CA GLN A 78 -5.81 29.66 12.92
C GLN A 78 -4.40 29.73 13.53
N GLU A 79 -4.19 29.11 14.69
CA GLU A 79 -2.90 29.08 15.40
C GLU A 79 -1.85 28.22 14.70
N SER A 80 -2.28 27.08 14.14
CA SER A 80 -1.42 26.16 13.39
C SER A 80 -1.07 26.71 12.00
N SER A 81 -1.76 27.74 11.53
CA SER A 81 -1.61 28.24 10.17
C SER A 81 -0.83 29.55 10.08
N ASP A 82 0.09 29.59 9.12
CA ASP A 82 0.77 30.82 8.70
C ASP A 82 -0.07 31.66 7.73
N LEU A 83 -1.23 31.15 7.32
CA LEU A 83 -2.19 31.84 6.46
C LEU A 83 -3.06 32.79 7.28
N ARG A 84 -3.61 33.82 6.63
CA ARG A 84 -4.56 34.75 7.25
C ARG A 84 -5.96 34.14 7.22
N VAL A 85 -6.21 33.20 8.14
CA VAL A 85 -7.44 32.40 8.18
C VAL A 85 -8.56 33.12 8.92
N TRP A 86 -9.62 33.48 8.21
CA TRP A 86 -10.92 33.91 8.76
C TRP A 86 -11.83 32.71 8.96
N VAL A 87 -12.71 32.76 9.96
CA VAL A 87 -13.66 31.66 10.20
C VAL A 87 -15.07 32.19 10.42
N ALA A 88 -16.04 31.59 9.74
CA ALA A 88 -17.47 31.74 9.95
C ALA A 88 -18.03 30.42 10.50
N LEU A 89 -18.57 30.44 11.72
CA LEU A 89 -19.25 29.29 12.31
C LEU A 89 -20.75 29.50 12.18
N THR A 90 -21.44 28.67 11.39
CA THR A 90 -22.90 28.74 11.29
C THR A 90 -23.55 28.21 12.57
N VAL A 91 -24.52 28.94 13.10
CA VAL A 91 -25.17 28.72 14.39
C VAL A 91 -26.69 28.76 14.21
N ARG A 92 -27.37 27.79 14.84
CA ARG A 92 -28.84 27.63 14.89
C ARG A 92 -29.48 27.50 13.49
N TYR A 93 -29.75 26.26 13.14
CA TYR A 93 -30.68 25.89 12.06
C TYR A 93 -32.10 25.82 12.63
N ASP A 94 -33.13 25.98 11.79
CA ASP A 94 -34.53 26.09 12.24
C ASP A 94 -35.02 24.82 12.95
N SER A 95 -34.52 23.68 12.49
CA SER A 95 -34.45 22.45 13.26
C SER A 95 -33.06 22.35 13.88
N ASP A 96 -32.92 21.81 15.10
CA ASP A 96 -31.61 21.45 15.70
C ASP A 96 -30.77 20.46 14.83
N VAL A 97 -31.25 20.13 13.62
CA VAL A 97 -30.65 19.30 12.59
C VAL A 97 -30.40 20.16 11.36
N VAL A 98 -29.17 20.18 10.86
CA VAL A 98 -28.84 20.79 9.56
C VAL A 98 -29.66 20.09 8.48
N ASN A 99 -30.39 20.83 7.66
CA ASN A 99 -31.07 20.27 6.49
C ASN A 99 -30.44 20.80 5.19
N ALA A 100 -30.53 19.99 4.13
CA ALA A 100 -29.90 20.32 2.86
C ALA A 100 -30.39 21.65 2.26
N GLN A 101 -31.65 22.04 2.47
CA GLN A 101 -32.22 23.26 1.89
C GLN A 101 -31.61 24.54 2.52
N GLU A 102 -31.19 24.47 3.78
CA GLU A 102 -30.62 25.61 4.51
C GLU A 102 -29.12 25.79 4.28
N VAL A 103 -28.39 24.73 3.92
CA VAL A 103 -26.91 24.77 3.80
C VAL A 103 -26.45 25.79 2.75
N GLY A 104 -27.07 25.84 1.57
CA GLY A 104 -26.73 26.84 0.55
C GLY A 104 -26.92 28.28 1.02
N THR A 105 -28.05 28.56 1.67
CA THR A 105 -28.35 29.88 2.26
C THR A 105 -27.37 30.23 3.38
N ALA A 106 -27.05 29.27 4.25
CA ALA A 106 -26.10 29.45 5.35
C ALA A 106 -24.70 29.78 4.84
N ILE A 107 -24.23 29.13 3.77
CA ILE A 107 -22.93 29.42 3.14
C ILE A 107 -22.92 30.84 2.55
N SER A 108 -23.96 31.21 1.79
CA SER A 108 -24.09 32.55 1.21
C SER A 108 -24.11 33.65 2.29
N LEU A 109 -24.84 33.45 3.38
CA LEU A 109 -24.88 34.39 4.51
C LEU A 109 -23.51 34.50 5.20
N ALA A 110 -22.86 33.36 5.48
CA ALA A 110 -21.53 33.33 6.07
C ALA A 110 -20.48 34.07 5.23
N ILE A 111 -20.52 33.92 3.90
CA ILE A 111 -19.66 34.68 2.97
C ILE A 111 -19.92 36.18 3.10
N GLY A 112 -21.18 36.60 3.09
CA GLY A 112 -21.56 38.01 3.24
C GLY A 112 -21.10 38.61 4.57
N GLU A 113 -21.25 37.87 5.66
CA GLU A 113 -20.81 38.31 7.00
C GLU A 113 -19.28 38.36 7.14
N LEU A 114 -18.53 37.42 6.54
CA LEU A 114 -17.07 37.49 6.46
C LEU A 114 -16.61 38.75 5.72
N GLN A 115 -17.25 39.08 4.60
CA GLN A 115 -16.95 40.29 3.82
C GLN A 115 -17.28 41.56 4.61
N GLN A 116 -18.43 41.61 5.27
CA GLN A 116 -18.81 42.72 6.16
C GLN A 116 -17.84 42.89 7.34
N ALA A 117 -17.26 41.79 7.84
CA ALA A 117 -16.26 41.81 8.91
C ALA A 117 -14.85 42.25 8.44
N GLY A 118 -14.65 42.42 7.12
CA GLY A 118 -13.42 42.96 6.53
C GLY A 118 -12.56 41.95 5.76
N MET A 119 -13.04 40.73 5.50
CA MET A 119 -12.37 39.80 4.59
C MET A 119 -12.55 40.27 3.13
N THR A 120 -11.46 40.27 2.36
CA THR A 120 -11.40 40.78 0.98
C THR A 120 -11.15 39.70 -0.07
N SER A 121 -10.62 38.55 0.35
CA SER A 121 -10.35 37.39 -0.52
C SER A 121 -11.62 36.67 -0.96
N ALA A 122 -11.53 35.99 -2.12
CA ALA A 122 -12.58 35.09 -2.64
C ALA A 122 -12.26 33.59 -2.39
N PHE A 123 -11.23 33.29 -1.61
CA PHE A 123 -10.85 31.92 -1.29
C PHE A 123 -11.63 31.39 -0.08
N TYR A 124 -12.80 30.81 -0.37
CA TYR A 124 -13.65 30.17 0.64
C TYR A 124 -13.46 28.66 0.65
N VAL A 125 -13.35 28.09 1.84
CA VAL A 125 -13.23 26.65 2.07
C VAL A 125 -14.39 26.21 2.95
N GLY A 126 -15.15 25.24 2.48
CA GLY A 126 -16.20 24.64 3.30
C GLY A 126 -15.59 23.67 4.31
N VAL A 127 -16.00 23.74 5.56
CA VAL A 127 -15.62 22.80 6.61
C VAL A 127 -16.90 22.17 7.16
N GLY A 128 -17.07 20.86 7.07
CA GLY A 128 -18.30 20.20 7.51
C GLY A 128 -18.03 19.01 8.41
N HIS A 129 -18.80 18.91 9.50
CA HIS A 129 -18.74 17.76 10.42
C HIS A 129 -19.93 16.82 10.18
N GLY A 130 -19.62 15.54 9.96
CA GLY A 130 -20.56 14.44 9.70
C GLY A 130 -21.69 14.79 8.73
N ILE A 131 -22.95 14.88 9.15
CA ILE A 131 -24.05 15.19 8.23
C ILE A 131 -23.91 16.60 7.60
N GLY A 132 -23.35 17.55 8.33
CA GLY A 132 -23.03 18.87 7.80
C GLY A 132 -22.00 18.79 6.67
N GLY A 133 -20.99 17.92 6.81
CA GLY A 133 -20.03 17.61 5.75
C GLY A 133 -20.65 16.88 4.55
N THR A 134 -21.61 16.00 4.81
CA THR A 134 -22.34 15.27 3.77
C THR A 134 -23.13 16.21 2.87
N PHE A 135 -23.85 17.19 3.45
CA PHE A 135 -24.59 18.18 2.67
C PHE A 135 -23.70 19.23 2.02
N LEU A 136 -22.66 19.68 2.71
CA LEU A 136 -21.74 20.71 2.21
C LEU A 136 -21.14 20.35 0.84
N TYR A 137 -20.85 19.06 0.61
CA TYR A 137 -20.29 18.61 -0.67
C TYR A 137 -21.21 18.94 -1.86
N ASP A 138 -22.53 18.74 -1.72
CA ASP A 138 -23.49 18.96 -2.80
C ASP A 138 -23.62 20.46 -3.18
N PHE A 139 -23.26 21.38 -2.29
CA PHE A 139 -23.33 22.83 -2.51
C PHE A 139 -22.00 23.48 -2.87
N ALA A 140 -20.90 22.72 -2.87
CA ALA A 140 -19.58 23.31 -2.93
C ALA A 140 -19.29 24.03 -4.26
N SER A 141 -19.71 23.44 -5.39
CA SER A 141 -19.56 24.06 -6.71
C SER A 141 -20.53 25.24 -6.90
N GLU A 142 -21.79 25.09 -6.48
CA GLU A 142 -22.81 26.14 -6.57
C GLU A 142 -22.43 27.40 -5.78
N GLN A 143 -21.77 27.23 -4.64
CA GLN A 143 -21.34 28.31 -3.76
C GLN A 143 -19.90 28.79 -4.05
N ASN A 144 -19.29 28.34 -5.16
CA ASN A 144 -17.94 28.72 -5.59
C ASN A 144 -16.86 28.49 -4.51
N LEU A 145 -17.03 27.46 -3.67
CA LEU A 145 -16.02 27.04 -2.71
C LEU A 145 -14.79 26.53 -3.47
N LYS A 146 -13.60 26.79 -2.92
CA LYS A 146 -12.32 26.44 -3.56
C LYS A 146 -11.72 25.14 -3.04
N ALA A 147 -12.14 24.70 -1.85
CA ALA A 147 -11.77 23.42 -1.27
C ALA A 147 -12.79 23.01 -0.20
N LEU A 148 -12.71 21.75 0.24
CA LEU A 148 -13.50 21.20 1.33
C LEU A 148 -12.62 20.54 2.39
N VAL A 149 -13.07 20.61 3.64
CA VAL A 149 -12.57 19.81 4.76
C VAL A 149 -13.76 19.06 5.37
N LEU A 150 -13.75 17.74 5.25
CA LEU A 150 -14.77 16.85 5.77
C LEU A 150 -14.26 16.22 7.07
N MET A 151 -14.88 16.54 8.20
CA MET A 151 -14.53 16.01 9.52
C MET A 151 -15.56 14.96 9.92
N GLY A 152 -15.13 13.72 10.17
CA GLY A 152 -16.05 12.62 10.49
C GLY A 152 -17.15 12.46 9.45
N SER A 153 -16.88 12.75 8.17
CA SER A 153 -17.85 12.70 7.06
C SER A 153 -17.19 12.06 5.84
N THR A 154 -18.00 11.54 4.92
CA THR A 154 -17.53 10.94 3.66
C THR A 154 -18.28 11.54 2.46
N ILE A 155 -17.75 11.36 1.24
CA ILE A 155 -18.44 11.76 0.01
C ILE A 155 -19.37 10.62 -0.42
N TYR A 156 -20.67 10.91 -0.55
CA TYR A 156 -21.70 9.88 -0.69
C TYR A 156 -21.77 9.24 -2.10
N ARG A 157 -21.43 9.97 -3.17
CA ARG A 157 -21.63 9.48 -4.55
C ARG A 157 -20.31 9.03 -5.20
N PRO A 158 -20.20 7.77 -5.68
CA PRO A 158 -18.98 7.25 -6.31
C PRO A 158 -18.48 8.06 -7.52
N SER A 159 -19.39 8.60 -8.34
CA SER A 159 -19.02 9.43 -9.51
C SER A 159 -18.33 10.74 -9.14
N GLN A 160 -18.59 11.23 -7.93
CA GLN A 160 -18.03 12.48 -7.41
C GLN A 160 -16.64 12.28 -6.78
N LEU A 161 -16.28 11.06 -6.41
CA LEU A 161 -14.97 10.69 -5.83
C LEU A 161 -13.88 10.49 -6.90
N ALA A 162 -14.25 10.05 -8.10
CA ALA A 162 -13.29 9.80 -9.18
C ALA A 162 -12.66 11.09 -9.75
N SER A 163 -13.37 12.22 -9.66
CA SER A 163 -12.86 13.52 -10.10
C SER A 163 -13.57 14.65 -9.36
N PRO A 164 -13.26 14.86 -8.06
CA PRO A 164 -13.85 15.97 -7.33
C PRO A 164 -13.39 17.28 -7.98
N GLU A 165 -14.35 18.16 -8.30
CA GLU A 165 -14.09 19.43 -8.99
C GLU A 165 -13.18 20.36 -8.18
N ILE A 166 -13.10 20.15 -6.87
CA ILE A 166 -12.30 20.92 -5.92
C ILE A 166 -11.52 20.00 -4.97
N PRO A 167 -10.37 20.44 -4.43
CA PRO A 167 -9.66 19.70 -3.38
C PRO A 167 -10.53 19.39 -2.16
N VAL A 168 -10.41 18.19 -1.59
CA VAL A 168 -11.17 17.72 -0.42
C VAL A 168 -10.27 16.99 0.58
N LEU A 169 -10.00 17.58 1.74
CA LEU A 169 -9.41 16.85 2.86
C LEU A 169 -10.51 16.09 3.62
N THR A 170 -10.35 14.79 3.79
CA THR A 170 -11.20 13.98 4.69
C THR A 170 -10.43 13.64 5.95
N LEU A 171 -10.88 14.14 7.09
CA LEU A 171 -10.39 13.79 8.43
C LEU A 171 -11.37 12.82 9.07
N ALA A 172 -10.98 11.56 9.20
CA ALA A 172 -11.73 10.55 9.91
C ALA A 172 -11.15 10.33 11.30
N ALA A 173 -11.98 9.96 12.27
CA ALA A 173 -11.54 9.52 13.59
C ALA A 173 -11.44 7.98 13.61
N GLU A 174 -10.37 7.43 14.18
CA GLU A 174 -10.19 5.96 14.24
C GLU A 174 -11.31 5.28 15.02
N LEU A 175 -11.74 5.91 16.12
CA LEU A 175 -12.77 5.44 17.02
C LEU A 175 -14.10 6.16 16.74
N ASP A 176 -14.33 6.57 15.51
CA ASP A 176 -15.59 7.19 15.09
C ASP A 176 -16.71 6.12 15.10
N GLY A 177 -17.61 6.20 16.08
CA GLY A 177 -18.74 5.26 16.17
C GLY A 177 -19.92 5.62 15.27
N VAL A 178 -19.93 6.81 14.66
CA VAL A 178 -21.03 7.39 13.90
C VAL A 178 -20.82 7.20 12.39
N THR A 179 -19.72 7.76 11.87
CA THR A 179 -19.30 7.59 10.47
C THR A 179 -18.62 6.26 10.28
N ARG A 180 -17.91 5.71 11.28
CA ARG A 180 -17.28 4.38 11.23
C ARG A 180 -16.13 4.27 10.22
N ILE A 181 -15.09 3.55 10.62
CA ILE A 181 -13.92 3.31 9.77
C ILE A 181 -14.26 2.52 8.50
N THR A 182 -15.29 1.67 8.51
CA THR A 182 -15.75 0.95 7.31
C THR A 182 -16.22 1.88 6.20
N ARG A 183 -16.87 2.99 6.55
CA ARG A 183 -17.24 4.01 5.55
C ARG A 183 -16.02 4.71 4.95
N VAL A 184 -15.01 4.94 5.78
CA VAL A 184 -13.73 5.51 5.35
C VAL A 184 -13.00 4.56 4.41
N VAL A 185 -13.05 3.24 4.66
CA VAL A 185 -12.53 2.20 3.76
C VAL A 185 -13.21 2.27 2.39
N GLU A 186 -14.54 2.40 2.36
CA GLU A 186 -15.25 2.51 1.08
C GLU A 186 -14.88 3.76 0.31
N GLN A 187 -14.79 4.91 0.99
CA GLN A 187 -14.37 6.15 0.35
C GLN A 187 -12.97 5.99 -0.23
N TYR A 188 -12.04 5.40 0.53
CA TYR A 188 -10.70 5.11 0.07
C TYR A 188 -10.68 4.17 -1.15
N GLU A 189 -11.44 3.07 -1.12
CA GLU A 189 -11.55 2.14 -2.24
C GLU A 189 -12.06 2.85 -3.50
N LYS A 190 -13.13 3.64 -3.37
CA LYS A 190 -13.69 4.45 -4.47
C LYS A 190 -12.67 5.44 -5.04
N LEU A 191 -11.84 6.08 -4.19
CA LEU A 191 -10.73 6.92 -4.65
C LEU A 191 -9.67 6.12 -5.41
N THR A 192 -9.29 4.93 -4.92
CA THR A 192 -8.25 4.10 -5.55
C THR A 192 -8.65 3.53 -6.91
N VAL A 193 -9.94 3.22 -7.08
CA VAL A 193 -10.49 2.65 -8.34
C VAL A 193 -10.82 3.76 -9.34
N GLY A 194 -11.28 4.91 -8.86
CA GLY A 194 -11.80 6.00 -9.69
C GLY A 194 -10.76 7.00 -10.20
N VAL A 195 -9.56 7.07 -9.60
CA VAL A 195 -8.55 8.09 -9.96
C VAL A 195 -7.41 7.45 -10.77
N PRO A 196 -7.34 7.64 -12.10
CA PRO A 196 -6.33 7.01 -12.96
C PRO A 196 -4.88 7.38 -12.59
N ASN A 197 -4.69 8.52 -11.92
CA ASN A 197 -3.40 9.01 -11.43
C ASN A 197 -3.47 9.17 -9.90
N PHE A 198 -3.31 8.05 -9.18
CA PHE A 198 -3.50 7.95 -7.73
C PHE A 198 -2.75 9.03 -6.93
N PHE A 199 -1.59 9.50 -7.38
CA PHE A 199 -0.75 10.41 -6.59
C PHE A 199 -1.12 11.90 -6.65
N PRO A 200 -1.41 12.51 -7.81
CA PRO A 200 -2.09 13.81 -7.83
C PRO A 200 -3.41 13.80 -7.04
N GLY A 201 -4.12 12.66 -7.05
CA GLY A 201 -5.33 12.44 -6.25
C GLY A 201 -5.10 12.41 -4.73
N ILE A 202 -3.93 11.98 -4.26
CA ILE A 202 -3.61 11.93 -2.81
C ILE A 202 -3.55 13.34 -2.21
N TYR A 203 -3.00 14.32 -2.93
CA TYR A 203 -2.87 15.70 -2.41
C TYR A 203 -4.15 16.50 -2.59
N ARG A 204 -4.89 16.21 -3.66
CA ARG A 204 -6.18 16.85 -3.90
C ARG A 204 -7.27 16.27 -3.01
N THR A 205 -7.21 14.98 -2.69
CA THR A 205 -8.20 14.30 -1.84
C THR A 205 -7.62 13.41 -0.75
N PRO A 206 -6.79 13.94 0.17
CA PRO A 206 -6.21 13.15 1.23
C PRO A 206 -7.29 12.65 2.18
N ILE A 207 -7.26 11.34 2.50
CA ILE A 207 -8.01 10.75 3.60
C ILE A 207 -7.02 10.49 4.74
N ILE A 208 -7.26 11.09 5.91
CA ILE A 208 -6.41 10.95 7.09
C ILE A 208 -7.25 10.44 8.25
N ILE A 209 -6.80 9.34 8.87
CA ILE A 209 -7.35 8.82 10.12
C ILE A 209 -6.57 9.37 11.31
N ILE A 210 -7.27 10.05 12.20
CA ILE A 210 -6.74 10.52 13.48
C ILE A 210 -6.79 9.35 14.47
N ASN A 211 -5.65 8.68 14.63
CA ASN A 211 -5.50 7.54 15.53
C ASN A 211 -5.90 7.91 16.95
N GLY A 212 -6.81 7.15 17.54
CA GLY A 212 -7.35 7.31 18.90
C GLY A 212 -8.43 8.38 19.07
N ALA A 213 -8.76 9.18 18.05
CA ALA A 213 -9.87 10.15 18.12
C ALA A 213 -11.22 9.44 17.97
N ASN A 214 -12.28 10.04 18.50
CA ASN A 214 -13.67 9.66 18.22
C ASN A 214 -14.40 10.71 17.37
N HIS A 215 -15.68 10.49 17.06
CA HIS A 215 -16.46 11.42 16.23
C HIS A 215 -16.69 12.77 16.93
N ALA A 216 -17.04 12.77 18.21
CA ALA A 216 -17.38 13.99 18.93
C ALA A 216 -16.20 14.98 19.03
N GLN A 217 -14.96 14.50 18.98
CA GLN A 217 -13.73 15.29 19.14
C GLN A 217 -13.39 16.26 18.01
N PHE A 218 -14.19 16.30 16.93
CA PHE A 218 -14.11 17.41 15.96
C PHE A 218 -14.67 18.72 16.51
N ALA A 219 -15.44 18.66 17.61
CA ALA A 219 -15.98 19.80 18.33
C ALA A 219 -15.66 19.71 19.83
N SER A 220 -15.74 20.85 20.52
CA SER A 220 -15.41 20.95 21.94
C SER A 220 -16.59 20.67 22.86
N GLY A 221 -16.28 20.19 24.05
CA GLY A 221 -17.22 20.01 25.14
C GLY A 221 -18.08 18.75 25.00
N LYS A 222 -18.94 18.56 25.99
CA LYS A 222 -19.73 17.33 26.10
C LYS A 222 -20.56 17.10 24.84
N ALA A 223 -20.33 15.96 24.21
CA ALA A 223 -21.15 15.44 23.13
C ALA A 223 -22.64 15.56 23.50
N SER A 224 -23.43 16.08 22.56
CA SER A 224 -24.87 16.24 22.69
C SER A 224 -25.52 14.90 23.06
N SER A 225 -26.72 14.97 23.64
CA SER A 225 -27.49 13.76 23.97
C SER A 225 -27.78 12.92 22.71
N PHE A 226 -27.81 13.54 21.54
CA PHE A 226 -27.89 12.88 20.24
C PHE A 226 -26.67 11.97 20.00
N PHE A 227 -25.44 12.44 20.26
CA PHE A 227 -24.25 11.59 20.12
C PHE A 227 -24.14 10.48 21.15
N ARG A 228 -24.57 10.75 22.38
CA ARG A 228 -24.65 9.72 23.42
C ARG A 228 -25.64 8.61 23.04
N LYS A 229 -26.64 8.93 22.20
CA LYS A 229 -27.53 7.94 21.57
C LYS A 229 -26.96 7.35 20.27
N SER A 230 -26.11 8.07 19.54
CA SER A 230 -25.54 7.65 18.24
C SER A 230 -24.37 6.66 18.34
N LYS A 231 -23.99 6.25 19.57
CA LYS A 231 -23.02 5.18 19.84
C LYS A 231 -21.57 5.52 19.43
N ASP A 232 -21.14 6.76 19.62
CA ASP A 232 -19.73 7.13 19.47
C ASP A 232 -18.84 6.44 20.52
N LEU A 233 -17.55 6.24 20.21
CA LEU A 233 -16.63 5.52 21.09
C LEU A 233 -15.89 6.45 22.05
N ALA A 234 -15.28 5.89 23.10
CA ALA A 234 -14.42 6.66 23.99
C ALA A 234 -13.07 6.94 23.31
N PRO A 235 -12.61 8.19 23.27
CA PRO A 235 -11.33 8.53 22.66
C PRO A 235 -10.16 8.10 23.54
N GLU A 236 -8.97 8.00 22.95
CA GLU A 236 -7.73 7.62 23.62
C GLU A 236 -6.91 8.83 24.10
N PHE A 237 -7.30 10.04 23.73
CA PHE A 237 -6.66 11.28 24.19
C PHE A 237 -7.66 12.44 24.29
N SER A 238 -7.18 13.60 24.75
CA SER A 238 -8.02 14.78 25.02
C SER A 238 -8.55 15.48 23.76
N GLU A 239 -9.66 16.19 23.91
CA GLU A 239 -10.21 17.10 22.87
C GLU A 239 -9.14 18.07 22.35
N ASP A 240 -8.37 18.71 23.24
CA ASP A 240 -7.30 19.65 22.84
C ASP A 240 -6.26 19.02 21.91
N LYS A 241 -5.87 17.76 22.18
CA LYS A 241 -4.93 17.05 21.31
C LYS A 241 -5.59 16.69 19.98
N ALA A 242 -6.90 16.41 19.95
CA ALA A 242 -7.63 16.20 18.70
C ALA A 242 -7.67 17.48 17.87
N HIS A 243 -8.04 18.60 18.49
CA HIS A 243 -8.04 19.91 17.83
C HIS A 243 -6.65 20.30 17.32
N CYS A 244 -5.58 20.01 18.06
CA CYS A 244 -4.20 20.22 17.60
C CYS A 244 -3.88 19.42 16.33
N VAL A 245 -4.24 18.13 16.30
CA VAL A 245 -4.02 17.28 15.13
C VAL A 245 -4.87 17.73 13.93
N ILE A 246 -6.12 18.11 14.17
CA ILE A 246 -7.01 18.69 13.15
C ILE A 246 -6.41 19.98 12.61
N GLY A 247 -6.04 20.92 13.49
CA GLY A 247 -5.41 22.20 13.13
C GLY A 247 -4.18 22.01 12.26
N LYS A 248 -3.29 21.09 12.64
CA LYS A 248 -2.10 20.73 11.88
C LYS A 248 -2.44 20.23 10.47
N TYR A 249 -3.32 19.24 10.33
CA TYR A 249 -3.62 18.67 9.01
C TYR A 249 -4.42 19.62 8.11
N VAL A 250 -5.35 20.40 8.68
CA VAL A 250 -6.06 21.44 7.94
C VAL A 250 -5.08 22.51 7.47
N HIS A 251 -4.16 22.96 8.32
CA HIS A 251 -3.11 23.90 7.90
C HIS A 251 -2.32 23.36 6.70
N HIS A 252 -1.75 22.16 6.80
CA HIS A 252 -0.95 21.60 5.71
C HIS A 252 -1.75 21.47 4.41
N PHE A 253 -3.02 21.07 4.51
CA PHE A 253 -3.91 21.00 3.36
C PHE A 253 -4.18 22.38 2.74
N LEU A 254 -4.43 23.40 3.55
CA LEU A 254 -4.62 24.78 3.07
C LEU A 254 -3.34 25.32 2.43
N THR A 255 -2.17 25.06 3.01
CA THR A 255 -0.87 25.46 2.47
C THR A 255 -0.64 24.85 1.10
N VAL A 256 -0.82 23.52 0.96
CA VAL A 256 -0.68 22.82 -0.33
C VAL A 256 -1.70 23.32 -1.36
N THR A 257 -2.92 23.67 -0.92
CA THR A 257 -4.01 24.07 -1.83
C THR A 257 -3.89 25.51 -2.32
N PHE A 258 -3.54 26.45 -1.43
CA PHE A 258 -3.66 27.89 -1.70
C PHE A 258 -2.32 28.63 -1.70
N SER A 259 -1.24 28.00 -1.24
CA SER A 259 0.08 28.60 -1.15
C SER A 259 1.14 27.78 -1.91
N PRO A 260 0.96 27.51 -3.22
CA PRO A 260 1.89 26.70 -3.99
C PRO A 260 3.33 27.23 -4.06
N ILE A 261 3.54 28.51 -3.71
CA ILE A 261 4.82 29.22 -3.80
C ILE A 261 5.48 29.42 -2.41
N SER A 262 4.84 29.01 -1.30
CA SER A 262 5.50 29.13 0.02
C SER A 262 6.65 28.15 0.17
N LEU A 263 7.74 28.61 0.81
CA LEU A 263 8.92 27.79 1.14
C LEU A 263 8.57 26.51 1.94
N ASP A 264 7.47 26.53 2.70
CA ASP A 264 7.05 25.43 3.57
C ASP A 264 6.11 24.40 2.90
N ILE A 265 5.89 24.51 1.58
CA ILE A 265 5.00 23.58 0.87
C ILE A 265 5.54 22.14 0.91
N GLY A 266 6.86 21.95 0.84
CA GLY A 266 7.48 20.64 0.91
C GLY A 266 7.23 19.94 2.26
N GLU A 267 7.34 20.67 3.37
CA GLU A 267 7.02 20.11 4.69
C GLU A 267 5.53 19.78 4.81
N SER A 268 4.64 20.69 4.39
CA SER A 268 3.20 20.45 4.46
C SER A 268 2.78 19.24 3.63
N TYR A 269 3.39 19.08 2.46
CA TYR A 269 3.22 17.92 1.61
C TYR A 269 3.69 16.64 2.30
N ASP A 270 4.91 16.62 2.85
CA ASP A 270 5.47 15.45 3.54
C ASP A 270 4.61 15.05 4.74
N GLN A 271 4.07 16.01 5.48
CA GLN A 271 3.18 15.74 6.62
C GLN A 271 1.86 15.10 6.18
N LEU A 272 1.22 15.60 5.10
CA LEU A 272 0.00 15.01 4.56
C LEU A 272 0.25 13.62 3.97
N LEU A 273 1.35 13.44 3.22
CA LEU A 273 1.71 12.15 2.64
C LEU A 273 1.98 11.12 3.74
N ASN A 274 2.76 11.47 4.76
CA ASN A 274 3.03 10.58 5.88
C ASN A 274 1.75 10.19 6.65
N ALA A 275 0.83 11.14 6.84
CA ALA A 275 -0.46 10.87 7.48
C ALA A 275 -1.37 9.98 6.62
N PHE A 276 -1.38 10.21 5.31
CA PHE A 276 -2.08 9.38 4.35
C PHE A 276 -1.52 7.95 4.31
N LEU A 277 -0.19 7.78 4.24
CA LEU A 277 0.43 6.44 4.25
C LEU A 277 0.11 5.66 5.52
N LYS A 278 0.12 6.31 6.69
CA LYS A 278 -0.36 5.71 7.94
C LYS A 278 -1.83 5.28 7.86
N THR A 279 -2.65 6.08 7.18
CA THR A 279 -4.07 5.77 6.93
C THR A 279 -4.21 4.55 6.03
N VAL A 280 -3.46 4.47 4.91
CA VAL A 280 -3.45 3.30 4.02
C VAL A 280 -3.09 2.03 4.78
N THR A 281 -2.02 2.06 5.58
CA THR A 281 -1.61 0.92 6.42
C THR A 281 -2.73 0.50 7.39
N LYS A 282 -3.50 1.45 7.90
CA LYS A 282 -4.65 1.19 8.79
C LYS A 282 -5.84 0.58 8.08
N LEU A 283 -6.12 1.03 6.85
CA LEU A 283 -7.26 0.59 6.05
C LEU A 283 -7.01 -0.75 5.35
N GLN A 284 -5.74 -1.10 5.11
CA GLN A 284 -5.35 -2.30 4.37
C GLN A 284 -6.01 -3.59 4.89
N PRO A 285 -6.04 -3.90 6.20
CA PRO A 285 -6.71 -5.09 6.70
C PRO A 285 -8.21 -5.16 6.37
N PHE A 286 -8.90 -4.02 6.33
CA PHE A 286 -10.31 -3.96 5.98
C PHE A 286 -10.54 -4.25 4.49
N LEU A 287 -9.67 -3.72 3.62
CA LEU A 287 -9.72 -3.99 2.18
C LEU A 287 -9.44 -5.46 1.88
N GLU A 288 -8.46 -6.05 2.57
CA GLU A 288 -8.15 -7.47 2.45
C GLU A 288 -9.32 -8.35 2.87
N ILE A 289 -9.95 -8.05 4.01
CA ILE A 289 -11.15 -8.79 4.44
C ILE A 289 -12.35 -8.57 3.53
N LYS A 290 -12.58 -7.35 3.03
CA LYS A 290 -13.68 -7.07 2.11
C LYS A 290 -13.54 -7.89 0.83
N LYS A 291 -12.31 -8.01 0.30
CA LYS A 291 -11.98 -8.87 -0.85
C LYS A 291 -12.25 -10.35 -0.57
N LEU A 292 -12.21 -10.79 0.69
CA LEU A 292 -12.57 -12.17 1.01
C LEU A 292 -14.08 -12.39 0.89
N ASP A 293 -14.90 -11.44 1.30
CA ASP A 293 -16.35 -11.54 1.10
C ASP A 293 -16.71 -11.49 -0.40
N ILE A 294 -16.12 -10.56 -1.16
CA ILE A 294 -16.36 -10.35 -2.60
C ILE A 294 -15.04 -10.07 -3.35
N ASN A 295 -14.69 -10.95 -4.31
CA ASN A 295 -13.58 -10.79 -5.25
C ASN A 295 -14.06 -11.07 -6.68
N GLY A 296 -14.50 -10.03 -7.38
CA GLY A 296 -15.11 -10.17 -8.70
C GLY A 296 -16.38 -11.01 -8.64
N ASP A 297 -16.39 -12.14 -9.35
CA ASP A 297 -17.52 -13.09 -9.36
C ASP A 297 -17.38 -14.22 -8.33
N LYS A 298 -16.44 -14.13 -7.37
CA LYS A 298 -16.17 -15.16 -6.36
C LYS A 298 -16.17 -14.60 -4.94
N SER A 299 -16.57 -15.41 -3.99
CA SER A 299 -16.45 -15.17 -2.55
C SER A 299 -15.40 -16.12 -1.98
N MET A 300 -14.21 -15.60 -1.67
CA MET A 300 -13.16 -16.39 -1.02
C MET A 300 -13.60 -16.85 0.37
N TRP A 301 -14.47 -16.09 1.04
CA TRP A 301 -15.06 -16.47 2.31
C TRP A 301 -15.89 -17.77 2.17
N THR A 302 -16.66 -17.88 1.09
CA THR A 302 -17.42 -19.11 0.80
C THR A 302 -16.49 -20.28 0.45
N ILE A 303 -15.36 -20.02 -0.22
CA ILE A 303 -14.33 -21.03 -0.48
C ILE A 303 -13.72 -21.52 0.84
N LEU A 304 -13.24 -20.62 1.70
CA LEU A 304 -12.68 -20.94 3.01
C LEU A 304 -13.69 -21.67 3.91
N ALA A 305 -14.97 -21.28 3.83
CA ALA A 305 -16.05 -21.98 4.51
C ALA A 305 -16.21 -23.42 3.98
N GLN A 306 -16.17 -23.61 2.66
CA GLN A 306 -16.23 -24.95 2.05
C GLN A 306 -15.01 -25.80 2.40
N GLU A 307 -13.79 -25.24 2.44
CA GLU A 307 -12.57 -25.94 2.87
C GLU A 307 -12.70 -26.41 4.31
N ARG A 308 -13.21 -25.55 5.20
CA ARG A 308 -13.49 -25.92 6.58
C ARG A 308 -14.54 -27.04 6.67
N PHE A 309 -15.56 -27.00 5.82
CA PHE A 309 -16.56 -28.06 5.72
C PHE A 309 -16.01 -29.38 5.17
N ALA A 310 -15.05 -29.30 4.23
CA ALA A 310 -14.36 -30.44 3.68
C ALA A 310 -13.45 -31.11 4.72
N GLY A 311 -12.91 -30.35 5.68
CA GLY A 311 -12.13 -30.89 6.79
C GLY A 311 -10.92 -31.67 6.26
N GLU A 312 -10.88 -32.97 6.53
CA GLU A 312 -9.82 -33.88 6.08
C GLU A 312 -9.79 -34.10 4.56
N TYR A 313 -10.88 -33.78 3.84
CA TYR A 313 -10.93 -33.89 2.39
C TYR A 313 -10.46 -32.62 1.66
N LYS A 314 -10.08 -31.55 2.38
CA LYS A 314 -9.74 -30.26 1.76
C LYS A 314 -8.65 -30.38 0.68
N ASP A 315 -7.67 -31.26 0.89
CA ASP A 315 -6.54 -31.46 -0.03
C ASP A 315 -6.91 -32.39 -1.22
N LYS A 316 -8.09 -33.03 -1.17
CA LYS A 316 -8.63 -33.91 -2.22
C LYS A 316 -9.66 -33.21 -3.12
N VAL A 317 -9.97 -31.95 -2.85
CA VAL A 317 -11.01 -31.21 -3.56
C VAL A 317 -10.50 -29.86 -4.06
N SER A 318 -10.99 -29.44 -5.22
CA SER A 318 -10.92 -28.05 -5.70
C SER A 318 -12.27 -27.41 -5.48
N ILE A 319 -12.29 -26.16 -5.05
CA ILE A 319 -13.56 -25.45 -4.83
C ILE A 319 -13.75 -24.42 -5.94
N SER A 320 -14.83 -24.57 -6.69
CA SER A 320 -15.32 -23.57 -7.63
C SER A 320 -16.43 -22.79 -6.96
N ASN A 321 -16.25 -21.48 -6.78
CA ASN A 321 -17.26 -20.61 -6.21
C ASN A 321 -17.75 -19.61 -7.25
N LYS A 322 -19.03 -19.24 -7.15
CA LYS A 322 -19.63 -18.14 -7.89
C LYS A 322 -20.53 -17.29 -6.98
N ILE A 323 -20.38 -15.97 -7.04
CA ILE A 323 -21.34 -15.01 -6.50
C ILE A 323 -22.50 -14.90 -7.48
N VAL A 324 -23.72 -15.10 -6.99
CA VAL A 324 -24.94 -15.07 -7.81
C VAL A 324 -25.92 -14.09 -7.19
N GLN A 325 -26.41 -13.16 -8.00
CA GLN A 325 -27.38 -12.15 -7.60
C GLN A 325 -28.79 -12.75 -7.43
N ASN A 326 -29.66 -12.06 -6.67
CA ASN A 326 -31.08 -12.38 -6.65
C ASN A 326 -31.71 -12.15 -8.04
N PRO A 327 -32.68 -12.97 -8.50
CA PRO A 327 -33.25 -14.16 -7.86
C PRO A 327 -32.48 -15.47 -8.17
N TRP A 328 -31.46 -15.41 -9.04
CA TRP A 328 -30.73 -16.59 -9.52
C TRP A 328 -30.09 -17.41 -8.40
N PHE A 329 -29.73 -16.76 -7.29
CA PHE A 329 -29.21 -17.44 -6.12
C PHE A 329 -30.15 -18.54 -5.62
N PHE A 330 -31.48 -18.35 -5.66
CA PHE A 330 -32.43 -19.35 -5.18
C PHE A 330 -32.47 -20.62 -6.04
N GLY A 331 -32.19 -20.50 -7.34
CA GLY A 331 -32.10 -21.62 -8.27
C GLY A 331 -30.73 -22.34 -8.25
N ALA A 332 -29.68 -21.67 -7.81
CA ALA A 332 -28.34 -22.26 -7.72
C ALA A 332 -28.30 -23.41 -6.69
N ARG A 333 -27.47 -24.42 -6.94
CA ARG A 333 -27.26 -25.58 -6.05
C ARG A 333 -25.78 -25.84 -5.87
N ALA A 334 -25.41 -26.39 -4.71
CA ALA A 334 -24.06 -26.89 -4.57
C ALA A 334 -23.90 -28.18 -5.39
N SER A 335 -22.72 -28.41 -5.96
CA SER A 335 -22.49 -29.54 -6.86
C SER A 335 -21.15 -30.21 -6.61
N ILE A 336 -21.05 -31.48 -7.00
CA ILE A 336 -19.81 -32.24 -7.00
C ILE A 336 -19.59 -32.69 -8.44
N THR A 337 -18.50 -32.26 -9.04
CA THR A 337 -18.11 -32.63 -10.40
C THR A 337 -16.81 -33.43 -10.35
N TYR A 338 -16.75 -34.51 -11.12
CA TYR A 338 -15.57 -35.36 -11.20
C TYR A 338 -14.74 -35.02 -12.43
N ASN A 339 -13.43 -34.91 -12.26
CA ASN A 339 -12.48 -34.81 -13.33
C ASN A 339 -11.33 -35.80 -13.09
N HIS A 340 -11.45 -37.02 -13.63
CA HIS A 340 -10.51 -38.17 -13.68
C HIS A 340 -9.58 -38.43 -12.47
N ASP A 341 -8.90 -37.43 -11.93
CA ASP A 341 -8.03 -37.50 -10.74
C ASP A 341 -8.41 -36.51 -9.62
N HIS A 342 -9.45 -35.70 -9.79
CA HIS A 342 -9.78 -34.60 -8.87
C HIS A 342 -11.29 -34.33 -8.73
N VAL A 343 -11.71 -33.93 -7.53
CA VAL A 343 -13.11 -33.59 -7.21
C VAL A 343 -13.26 -32.08 -7.18
N ILE A 344 -14.21 -31.55 -7.94
CA ILE A 344 -14.53 -30.11 -7.95
C ILE A 344 -15.85 -29.89 -7.20
N LEU A 345 -15.81 -29.11 -6.12
CA LEU A 345 -16.98 -28.68 -5.37
C LEU A 345 -17.48 -27.35 -5.90
N GLY A 346 -18.64 -27.35 -6.57
CA GLY A 346 -19.34 -26.14 -6.95
C GLY A 346 -20.10 -25.56 -5.77
N THR A 347 -19.77 -24.34 -5.37
CA THR A 347 -20.42 -23.59 -4.30
C THR A 347 -20.99 -22.28 -4.84
N THR A 348 -21.97 -21.73 -4.14
CA THR A 348 -22.57 -20.44 -4.52
C THR A 348 -22.66 -19.52 -3.32
N ALA A 349 -22.34 -18.26 -3.54
CA ALA A 349 -22.49 -17.18 -2.58
C ALA A 349 -23.53 -16.17 -3.07
N LEU A 350 -24.26 -15.58 -2.15
CA LEU A 350 -24.98 -14.32 -2.34
C LEU A 350 -24.52 -13.40 -1.22
N VAL A 351 -23.82 -12.34 -1.60
CA VAL A 351 -23.44 -11.26 -0.69
C VAL A 351 -24.44 -10.15 -0.91
N ASP A 352 -25.30 -9.89 0.08
CA ASP A 352 -26.36 -8.90 -0.06
C ASP A 352 -25.78 -7.49 0.17
N GLU A 353 -25.30 -6.86 -0.90
CA GLU A 353 -24.90 -5.44 -0.89
C GLU A 353 -26.12 -4.51 -0.95
N THR A 354 -27.30 -5.00 -1.33
CA THR A 354 -28.41 -4.17 -1.84
C THR A 354 -29.39 -3.69 -0.78
N LYS A 355 -29.36 -4.23 0.45
CA LYS A 355 -30.43 -4.01 1.45
C LYS A 355 -30.01 -3.26 2.70
N SER A 356 -28.80 -2.75 2.75
CA SER A 356 -28.21 -2.28 3.98
C SER A 356 -27.84 -0.80 3.85
N ASP A 357 -28.49 0.07 4.65
CA ASP A 357 -27.97 1.43 4.95
C ASP A 357 -26.57 1.38 5.61
N ARG A 358 -26.07 0.16 5.89
CA ARG A 358 -24.71 -0.11 6.32
C ARG A 358 -23.89 -0.61 5.14
N GLU A 359 -22.73 -0.01 5.02
CA GLU A 359 -21.75 -0.23 3.96
C GLU A 359 -21.01 -1.57 4.09
N SER A 360 -21.21 -2.29 5.20
CA SER A 360 -20.75 -3.67 5.35
C SER A 360 -21.86 -4.66 5.01
N PRO A 361 -21.63 -5.67 4.13
CA PRO A 361 -22.59 -6.76 3.98
C PRO A 361 -22.78 -7.41 5.36
N LEU A 362 -24.01 -7.48 5.87
CA LEU A 362 -24.24 -8.04 7.20
C LEU A 362 -24.13 -9.57 7.19
N GLU A 363 -24.62 -10.18 6.11
CA GLU A 363 -24.67 -11.62 5.93
C GLU A 363 -24.09 -12.03 4.57
N VAL A 364 -23.52 -13.23 4.55
CA VAL A 364 -23.18 -13.96 3.33
C VAL A 364 -24.02 -15.23 3.32
N ASN A 365 -24.81 -15.37 2.26
CA ASN A 365 -25.66 -16.53 2.02
C ASN A 365 -24.88 -17.54 1.19
N MET A 366 -24.59 -18.70 1.77
CA MET A 366 -23.72 -19.71 1.19
C MET A 366 -24.50 -20.99 0.90
N LYS A 367 -24.21 -21.61 -0.24
CA LYS A 367 -24.61 -22.96 -0.59
C LYS A 367 -23.35 -23.81 -0.73
N LEU A 368 -23.13 -24.65 0.28
CA LEU A 368 -21.95 -25.50 0.41
C LEU A 368 -22.32 -26.96 0.12
N VAL A 369 -21.35 -27.75 -0.31
CA VAL A 369 -21.43 -29.21 -0.30
C VAL A 369 -21.30 -29.68 1.14
N SER A 370 -22.26 -30.49 1.59
CA SER A 370 -22.27 -30.98 2.98
C SER A 370 -21.13 -31.97 3.23
N LYS A 371 -20.62 -32.00 4.46
CA LYS A 371 -19.62 -33.00 4.88
C LYS A 371 -20.09 -34.43 4.64
N ASN A 372 -21.38 -34.71 4.83
CA ASN A 372 -21.98 -36.03 4.58
C ASN A 372 -21.88 -36.45 3.11
N ALA A 373 -22.04 -35.50 2.18
CA ALA A 373 -21.86 -35.76 0.75
C ALA A 373 -20.41 -36.12 0.43
N LEU A 374 -19.44 -35.40 1.01
CA LEU A 374 -18.01 -35.67 0.83
C LEU A 374 -17.61 -37.01 1.43
N TRP A 375 -18.09 -37.32 2.63
CA TRP A 375 -17.84 -38.60 3.29
C TRP A 375 -18.41 -39.77 2.48
N LYS A 376 -19.67 -39.67 2.04
CA LYS A 376 -20.28 -40.67 1.16
C LYS A 376 -19.49 -40.86 -0.14
N TYR A 377 -18.89 -39.78 -0.64
CA TYR A 377 -18.10 -39.81 -1.86
C TYR A 377 -16.73 -40.47 -1.67
N PHE A 378 -15.98 -40.11 -0.63
CA PHE A 378 -14.59 -40.56 -0.45
C PHE A 378 -14.43 -41.89 0.30
N ASP A 379 -15.24 -42.15 1.33
CA ASP A 379 -14.95 -43.25 2.28
C ASP A 379 -15.95 -44.41 2.21
N GLY A 380 -17.04 -44.26 1.43
CA GLY A 380 -18.12 -45.24 1.41
C GLY A 380 -18.86 -45.32 2.75
N GLN A 381 -20.00 -46.01 2.79
CA GLN A 381 -20.99 -45.88 3.89
C GLN A 381 -20.59 -46.47 5.26
N ASN A 382 -19.36 -46.96 5.47
CA ASN A 382 -19.11 -47.98 6.50
C ASN A 382 -18.51 -47.51 7.83
N ASP A 383 -18.29 -46.21 8.09
CA ASP A 383 -17.74 -45.77 9.37
C ASP A 383 -18.56 -44.67 10.09
N THR A 384 -19.25 -45.08 11.16
CA THR A 384 -20.06 -44.17 12.00
C THR A 384 -19.24 -43.36 13.02
N ALA A 385 -17.92 -43.56 13.11
CA ALA A 385 -17.11 -43.05 14.23
C ALA A 385 -16.50 -41.63 14.05
N LEU A 386 -16.47 -41.05 12.85
CA LEU A 386 -15.79 -39.77 12.55
C LEU A 386 -16.65 -38.49 12.78
N ARG A 387 -17.51 -38.49 13.81
CA ARG A 387 -18.48 -37.39 14.09
C ARG A 387 -17.97 -36.27 15.01
N SER A 388 -16.67 -36.16 15.29
CA SER A 388 -16.20 -35.42 16.47
C SER A 388 -16.28 -33.89 16.40
N GLU A 389 -16.58 -33.26 15.26
CA GLU A 389 -16.94 -31.83 15.24
C GLU A 389 -18.17 -31.58 14.36
N PRO A 390 -19.25 -30.99 14.91
CA PRO A 390 -20.38 -30.57 14.11
C PRO A 390 -19.96 -29.35 13.29
N ASN A 391 -19.76 -29.55 11.98
CA ASN A 391 -19.63 -28.46 11.00
C ASN A 391 -20.97 -27.74 10.88
N THR A 392 -21.20 -26.79 11.80
CA THR A 392 -22.39 -25.92 11.84
C THR A 392 -22.08 -24.60 11.14
N CYS A 393 -23.11 -23.90 10.68
CA CYS A 393 -22.95 -22.53 10.19
C CYS A 393 -22.45 -21.61 11.31
N GLY A 394 -22.81 -21.88 12.58
CA GLY A 394 -22.32 -21.16 13.76
C GLY A 394 -20.80 -21.28 13.94
N SER A 395 -20.19 -22.40 13.54
CA SER A 395 -18.73 -22.56 13.53
C SER A 395 -18.04 -21.65 12.51
N LEU A 396 -18.71 -21.33 11.38
CA LEU A 396 -18.20 -20.38 10.39
C LEU A 396 -18.21 -18.96 10.95
N ASN A 397 -19.22 -18.58 11.74
CA ASN A 397 -19.25 -17.26 12.39
C ASN A 397 -18.07 -17.09 13.39
N ARG A 398 -17.72 -18.14 14.14
CA ARG A 398 -16.50 -18.15 14.98
C ARG A 398 -15.24 -17.97 14.14
N PHE A 399 -15.17 -18.66 13.01
CA PHE A 399 -14.05 -18.56 12.10
C PHE A 399 -13.94 -17.17 11.47
N ALA A 400 -15.06 -16.52 11.15
CA ALA A 400 -15.08 -15.14 10.68
C ALA A 400 -14.49 -14.17 11.69
N LEU A 401 -14.85 -14.29 12.97
CA LEU A 401 -14.26 -13.50 14.06
C LEU A 401 -12.76 -13.76 14.19
N TYR A 402 -12.33 -15.02 14.10
CA TYR A 402 -10.90 -15.36 14.15
C TYR A 402 -10.11 -14.69 13.02
N LEU A 403 -10.62 -14.73 11.79
CA LEU A 403 -9.98 -14.07 10.64
C LEU A 403 -9.95 -12.54 10.82
N ALA A 404 -11.06 -11.94 11.28
CA ALA A 404 -11.12 -10.52 11.61
C ALA A 404 -10.08 -10.10 12.66
N LEU A 405 -9.93 -10.88 13.73
CA LEU A 405 -8.90 -10.64 14.74
C LEU A 405 -7.50 -10.85 14.17
N ALA A 406 -7.28 -11.89 13.36
CA ALA A 406 -5.97 -12.22 12.82
C ALA A 406 -5.38 -11.09 11.95
N VAL A 407 -6.23 -10.39 11.19
CA VAL A 407 -5.79 -9.27 10.33
C VAL A 407 -5.91 -7.90 11.00
N SER A 408 -6.68 -7.78 12.08
CA SER A 408 -6.81 -6.52 12.82
C SER A 408 -5.47 -6.03 13.37
N THR A 409 -5.29 -4.70 13.39
CA THR A 409 -4.10 -4.08 14.00
C THR A 409 -3.95 -4.46 15.48
N ASP A 410 -2.73 -4.44 16.01
CA ASP A 410 -2.46 -4.75 17.41
C ASP A 410 -3.29 -3.88 18.36
N ALA A 411 -3.37 -2.58 18.10
CA ALA A 411 -4.19 -1.66 18.88
C ALA A 411 -5.68 -2.02 18.84
N ALA A 412 -6.22 -2.41 17.68
CA ALA A 412 -7.61 -2.84 17.56
C ALA A 412 -7.88 -4.15 18.31
N ARG A 413 -6.98 -5.13 18.18
CA ARG A 413 -7.04 -6.39 18.94
C ARG A 413 -6.96 -6.13 20.44
N GLU A 414 -6.01 -5.31 20.88
CA GLU A 414 -5.83 -4.96 22.27
C GLU A 414 -7.09 -4.29 22.81
N ARG A 415 -7.69 -3.35 22.07
CA ARG A 415 -8.98 -2.75 22.44
C ARG A 415 -10.10 -3.78 22.51
N TYR A 416 -10.21 -4.66 21.52
CA TYR A 416 -11.22 -5.72 21.52
C TYR A 416 -11.07 -6.64 22.74
N TYR A 417 -9.86 -7.10 23.05
CA TYR A 417 -9.61 -7.98 24.18
C TYR A 417 -9.69 -7.28 25.54
N SER A 418 -9.28 -6.01 25.63
CA SER A 418 -9.26 -5.25 26.89
C SER A 418 -10.63 -4.69 27.28
N ARG A 419 -11.41 -4.23 26.30
CA ARG A 419 -12.68 -3.52 26.54
C ARG A 419 -13.79 -3.82 25.53
N GLY A 420 -13.54 -4.66 24.53
CA GLY A 420 -14.54 -5.04 23.54
C GLY A 420 -15.53 -6.05 24.10
N ARG A 421 -16.80 -5.86 23.77
CA ARG A 421 -17.83 -6.88 24.00
C ARG A 421 -17.64 -8.06 23.03
N PRO A 422 -17.70 -9.32 23.49
CA PRO A 422 -17.51 -10.49 22.64
C PRO A 422 -18.65 -10.68 21.63
N ILE A 423 -18.43 -11.61 20.69
CA ILE A 423 -19.52 -12.20 19.90
C ILE A 423 -19.92 -13.52 20.54
N ILE A 424 -21.22 -13.67 20.82
CA ILE A 424 -21.85 -14.86 21.39
C ILE A 424 -22.47 -15.64 20.25
N PHE A 425 -21.92 -16.82 19.96
CA PHE A 425 -22.40 -17.67 18.87
C PHE A 425 -23.47 -18.62 19.39
N GLU A 426 -24.70 -18.36 18.96
CA GLU A 426 -25.89 -19.12 19.30
C GLU A 426 -25.99 -20.40 18.47
N GLU A 427 -26.82 -21.35 18.91
CA GLU A 427 -27.14 -22.53 18.12
C GLU A 427 -27.86 -22.15 16.82
N ASP A 428 -27.52 -22.81 15.72
CA ASP A 428 -28.10 -22.53 14.41
C ASP A 428 -29.63 -22.70 14.40
N ALA A 429 -30.33 -21.72 13.84
CA ALA A 429 -31.74 -21.81 13.54
C ALA A 429 -31.96 -22.73 12.32
N MET A 430 -32.21 -24.01 12.58
CA MET A 430 -32.46 -25.01 11.53
C MET A 430 -33.78 -24.75 10.79
N ARG A 431 -33.73 -24.80 9.46
CA ARG A 431 -34.88 -24.68 8.55
C ARG A 431 -34.97 -25.95 7.70
N GLY A 432 -36.12 -26.62 7.73
CA GLY A 432 -36.29 -27.91 7.07
C GLY A 432 -36.45 -27.87 5.55
N MET A 433 -36.71 -26.70 4.95
CA MET A 433 -36.95 -26.55 3.51
C MET A 433 -36.44 -25.21 2.97
N ASN A 434 -36.06 -25.19 1.69
CA ASN A 434 -35.47 -24.01 1.04
C ASN A 434 -36.42 -22.79 1.08
N ILE A 435 -37.72 -22.99 0.92
CA ILE A 435 -38.74 -21.93 0.98
C ILE A 435 -38.83 -21.26 2.37
N LEU A 436 -38.40 -21.96 3.43
CA LEU A 436 -38.34 -21.42 4.79
C LEU A 436 -36.96 -20.82 5.11
N TRP A 437 -35.89 -21.36 4.53
CA TRP A 437 -34.53 -20.85 4.69
C TRP A 437 -34.31 -19.53 3.94
N ALA A 438 -34.74 -19.47 2.67
CA ALA A 438 -34.58 -18.31 1.79
C ALA A 438 -35.00 -16.97 2.43
N PRO A 439 -36.21 -16.83 3.00
CA PRO A 439 -36.65 -15.57 3.59
C PRO A 439 -36.14 -15.32 5.03
N SER A 440 -35.54 -16.30 5.70
CA SER A 440 -35.09 -16.16 7.09
C SER A 440 -33.73 -15.45 7.12
N PRO A 441 -33.56 -14.22 7.60
CA PRO A 441 -32.25 -13.56 7.66
C PRO A 441 -31.37 -14.15 8.77
N LEU A 442 -30.06 -13.94 8.69
CA LEU A 442 -29.15 -14.09 9.83
C LEU A 442 -29.72 -13.32 11.04
N GLN A 443 -29.79 -13.98 12.19
CA GLN A 443 -30.31 -13.36 13.41
C GLN A 443 -29.15 -12.77 14.21
N MET A 444 -29.13 -11.44 14.33
CA MET A 444 -28.14 -10.70 15.12
C MET A 444 -28.85 -9.77 16.11
N TRP A 445 -28.47 -9.81 17.38
CA TRP A 445 -28.93 -8.84 18.38
C TRP A 445 -27.80 -8.51 19.35
N GLU A 446 -27.83 -7.30 19.89
CA GLU A 446 -26.83 -6.84 20.85
C GLU A 446 -27.47 -6.70 22.23
N ASP A 447 -26.77 -7.13 23.27
CA ASP A 447 -27.09 -6.85 24.66
C ASP A 447 -25.84 -6.39 25.43
N GLU A 448 -25.91 -6.40 26.76
CA GLU A 448 -24.77 -5.99 27.60
C GLU A 448 -23.59 -6.97 27.55
N TYR A 449 -23.84 -8.24 27.20
CA TYR A 449 -22.83 -9.29 27.13
C TYR A 449 -22.14 -9.33 25.77
N GLY A 450 -22.81 -8.88 24.71
CA GLY A 450 -22.18 -8.67 23.41
C GLY A 450 -23.11 -8.80 22.22
N LEU A 451 -22.54 -9.22 21.10
CA LEU A 451 -23.29 -9.49 19.86
C LEU A 451 -23.67 -10.96 19.80
N HIS A 452 -24.95 -11.25 19.92
CA HIS A 452 -25.45 -12.58 19.64
C HIS A 452 -25.59 -12.79 18.14
N VAL A 453 -25.05 -13.88 17.64
CA VAL A 453 -25.13 -14.27 16.23
C VAL A 453 -25.69 -15.69 16.16
N ARG A 454 -26.90 -15.80 15.64
CA ARG A 454 -27.57 -17.07 15.34
C ARG A 454 -27.68 -17.26 13.83
N SER A 455 -26.88 -18.17 13.29
CA SER A 455 -26.91 -18.55 11.88
C SER A 455 -28.25 -19.19 11.53
N VAL A 456 -28.68 -19.04 10.27
CA VAL A 456 -29.81 -19.80 9.74
C VAL A 456 -29.25 -20.88 8.82
N ALA A 457 -29.54 -22.14 9.16
CA ALA A 457 -29.00 -23.30 8.47
C ALA A 457 -30.12 -24.12 7.83
N MET A 458 -29.88 -24.66 6.65
CA MET A 458 -30.65 -25.79 6.10
C MET A 458 -29.66 -26.85 5.66
N VAL A 459 -29.80 -28.05 6.21
CA VAL A 459 -28.89 -29.17 5.94
C VAL A 459 -29.67 -30.27 5.27
N THR A 460 -29.16 -30.73 4.13
CA THR A 460 -29.66 -31.90 3.41
C THR A 460 -28.58 -32.97 3.37
N ALA A 461 -28.86 -34.12 2.75
CA ALA A 461 -27.85 -35.16 2.57
C ALA A 461 -26.66 -34.72 1.70
N THR A 462 -26.87 -33.75 0.80
CA THR A 462 -25.86 -33.33 -0.20
C THR A 462 -25.36 -31.91 0.01
N GLU A 463 -26.18 -31.03 0.55
CA GLU A 463 -25.94 -29.59 0.59
C GLU A 463 -26.10 -29.04 2.01
N HIS A 464 -25.31 -28.01 2.32
CA HIS A 464 -25.38 -27.25 3.56
C HIS A 464 -25.54 -25.77 3.22
N TYR A 465 -26.70 -25.23 3.55
CA TYR A 465 -27.06 -23.85 3.27
C TYR A 465 -26.85 -23.05 4.54
N CYS A 466 -26.02 -22.01 4.46
CA CYS A 466 -25.64 -21.21 5.61
C CYS A 466 -25.94 -19.74 5.34
N LYS A 467 -26.54 -19.06 6.32
CA LYS A 467 -26.49 -17.61 6.43
C LYS A 467 -25.56 -17.27 7.57
N VAL A 468 -24.42 -16.68 7.23
CA VAL A 468 -23.34 -16.38 8.18
C VAL A 468 -23.00 -14.91 8.13
N MET A 469 -22.42 -14.41 9.21
CA MET A 469 -21.86 -13.07 9.27
C MET A 469 -20.75 -12.95 8.22
N SER A 470 -20.70 -11.81 7.53
CA SER A 470 -19.58 -11.50 6.63
C SER A 470 -18.30 -11.28 7.43
N LEU A 471 -17.15 -11.47 6.78
CA LEU A 471 -15.86 -11.16 7.41
C LEU A 471 -15.74 -9.66 7.69
N TYR A 472 -16.26 -8.83 6.80
CA TYR A 472 -16.23 -7.39 6.93
C TYR A 472 -17.09 -6.90 8.11
N ARG A 473 -18.23 -7.56 8.40
CA ARG A 473 -19.04 -7.29 9.60
C ARG A 473 -18.34 -7.73 10.89
N ALA A 474 -17.63 -8.87 10.85
CA ALA A 474 -16.80 -9.30 11.98
C ALA A 474 -15.67 -8.29 12.25
N MET A 475 -15.02 -7.79 11.19
CA MET A 475 -13.98 -6.76 11.27
C MET A 475 -14.51 -5.45 11.85
N GLU A 476 -15.68 -5.01 11.42
CA GLU A 476 -16.37 -3.84 11.98
C GLU A 476 -16.70 -4.04 13.47
N TRP A 477 -17.11 -5.25 13.87
CA TRP A 477 -17.34 -5.56 15.28
C TRP A 477 -16.07 -5.39 16.11
N VAL A 478 -14.97 -6.02 15.69
CA VAL A 478 -13.67 -5.96 16.38
C VAL A 478 -13.14 -4.53 16.53
N ASN A 479 -13.31 -3.71 15.50
CA ASN A 479 -12.68 -2.38 15.46
C ASN A 479 -13.58 -1.27 16.02
N VAL A 480 -14.91 -1.43 15.99
CA VAL A 480 -15.85 -0.35 16.31
C VAL A 480 -16.95 -0.82 17.26
N ASP A 481 -17.83 -1.73 16.81
CA ASP A 481 -19.10 -1.97 17.50
C ASP A 481 -18.93 -2.64 18.88
N SER A 482 -17.87 -3.44 19.07
CA SER A 482 -17.55 -4.07 20.35
C SER A 482 -17.15 -3.04 21.42
N LEU A 483 -16.61 -1.89 21.01
CA LEU A 483 -16.03 -0.87 21.88
C LEU A 483 -17.05 0.16 22.37
N ARG A 484 -18.27 0.12 21.83
CA ARG A 484 -19.34 1.04 22.20
C ARG A 484 -19.72 0.84 23.66
N VAL A 485 -19.83 1.95 24.39
CA VAL A 485 -20.39 1.93 25.74
C VAL A 485 -21.85 1.53 25.63
N PHE A 486 -22.16 0.31 26.06
CA PHE A 486 -23.53 -0.15 26.16
C PHE A 486 -24.23 0.68 27.24
N THR A 487 -25.02 1.68 26.82
CA THR A 487 -25.83 2.47 27.74
C THR A 487 -27.08 1.67 28.05
N TYR A 488 -26.95 0.84 29.10
CA TYR A 488 -28.05 0.07 29.65
C TYR A 488 -29.09 1.03 30.27
N HIS A 489 -30.27 1.15 29.65
CA HIS A 489 -31.40 1.92 30.19
C HIS A 489 -32.13 1.18 31.33
N GLY A 490 -31.46 0.83 32.45
CA GLY A 490 -32.03 0.05 33.57
C GLY A 490 -32.50 -1.37 33.17
N ARG A 491 -32.08 -2.48 33.78
CA ARG A 491 -31.52 -2.74 35.11
C ARG A 491 -29.99 -2.63 35.28
N PRO A 492 -29.54 -2.54 36.55
CA PRO A 492 -28.44 -1.67 36.93
C PRO A 492 -27.28 -2.35 37.71
N LYS A 493 -26.08 -1.76 37.56
CA LYS A 493 -24.93 -1.58 38.49
C LYS A 493 -24.35 -2.86 39.18
N TRP A 494 -23.04 -3.06 39.33
CA TRP A 494 -22.08 -2.24 40.08
C TRP A 494 -20.62 -2.64 39.76
N THR A 495 -19.70 -1.69 39.93
CA THR A 495 -18.23 -1.71 39.75
C THR A 495 -17.45 -2.03 41.03
N LEU A 496 -16.11 -2.19 40.89
CA LEU A 496 -14.96 -1.90 41.81
C LEU A 496 -14.09 -3.17 42.07
N LYS A 497 -12.75 -3.18 42.14
CA LYS A 497 -11.71 -2.13 42.17
C LYS A 497 -10.29 -2.72 41.95
N GLU A 498 -9.41 -1.83 41.47
CA GLU A 498 -7.94 -1.71 41.43
C GLU A 498 -7.03 -2.60 42.34
N THR A 499 -5.79 -2.84 41.87
CA THR A 499 -4.50 -2.44 42.52
C THR A 499 -3.32 -2.98 41.67
N ALA A 500 -2.50 -2.15 41.01
CA ALA A 500 -1.35 -1.35 41.47
C ALA A 500 -0.09 -2.18 41.86
N LEU A 501 1.03 -1.98 41.12
CA LEU A 501 2.34 -1.47 41.63
C LEU A 501 3.53 -1.83 40.69
N SER A 502 4.29 -0.79 40.34
CA SER A 502 5.65 -0.76 39.77
C SER A 502 6.71 -0.89 40.90
N PRO A 503 8.02 -0.51 40.77
CA PRO A 503 8.95 -0.20 39.65
C PRO A 503 10.40 -0.76 39.89
N LEU A 504 11.41 -0.23 39.16
CA LEU A 504 12.87 -0.06 39.48
C LEU A 504 13.84 -1.16 38.97
N CYS A 505 15.06 -0.90 38.49
CA CYS A 505 15.79 0.28 37.99
C CYS A 505 17.22 -0.17 37.57
N ILE A 506 17.90 0.62 36.71
CA ILE A 506 19.35 0.97 36.73
C ILE A 506 20.39 -0.18 36.51
N SER A 507 21.55 -0.06 35.85
CA SER A 507 22.19 0.86 34.89
C SER A 507 23.62 0.30 34.55
N GLU A 508 24.11 0.52 33.32
CA GLU A 508 25.47 1.05 33.01
C GLU A 508 26.74 0.12 33.19
N ILE A 509 27.77 -0.03 32.32
CA ILE A 509 28.85 0.91 31.90
C ILE A 509 29.89 0.20 30.94
N PHE A 510 30.25 0.87 29.84
CA PHE A 510 31.57 1.12 29.17
C PHE A 510 32.59 0.05 28.60
N THR A 511 32.89 0.24 27.28
CA THR A 511 34.21 0.46 26.58
C THR A 511 35.28 -0.64 26.43
N LYS A 512 36.27 -0.67 25.49
CA LYS A 512 36.86 0.21 24.43
C LYS A 512 37.87 -0.58 23.55
N MET A 513 38.12 -0.12 22.30
CA MET A 513 39.40 -0.07 21.49
C MET A 513 40.09 -1.36 20.94
N PRO A 514 41.12 -1.30 20.01
CA PRO A 514 41.58 -0.29 19.01
C PRO A 514 42.00 -0.86 17.60
N ARG A 515 42.43 0.04 16.69
CA ARG A 515 43.07 -0.18 15.36
C ARG A 515 44.61 -0.13 15.44
N THR A 516 45.33 -0.84 14.56
CA THR A 516 46.53 -0.36 13.84
C THR A 516 47.04 -1.32 12.74
N THR A 517 47.73 -0.73 11.75
CA THR A 517 48.64 -1.29 10.71
C THR A 517 48.09 -1.56 9.30
N ARG A 518 48.11 -0.53 8.43
CA ARG A 518 48.29 -0.62 6.96
C ARG A 518 49.05 0.61 6.47
N PHE A 519 50.37 0.49 6.27
CA PHE A 519 51.19 1.58 5.73
C PHE A 519 52.32 1.10 4.79
N LEU A 520 52.22 -0.09 4.20
CA LEU A 520 53.33 -0.64 3.39
C LEU A 520 52.99 -1.11 1.98
N GLU A 521 51.79 -0.78 1.47
CA GLU A 521 51.36 -1.21 0.12
C GLU A 521 51.37 -0.06 -0.92
N ALA A 522 51.63 1.17 -0.50
CA ALA A 522 51.48 2.37 -1.35
C ALA A 522 52.66 2.67 -2.30
N VAL A 523 53.78 1.94 -2.21
CA VAL A 523 55.03 2.37 -2.85
C VAL A 523 55.36 1.63 -4.15
N LEU A 524 54.69 0.51 -4.48
CA LEU A 524 55.04 -0.32 -5.65
C LEU A 524 54.19 -0.09 -6.91
N ALA A 525 53.13 0.73 -6.85
CA ALA A 525 52.24 0.98 -8.00
C ALA A 525 52.65 2.16 -8.91
N GLY A 526 53.70 2.91 -8.56
CA GLY A 526 54.00 4.22 -9.17
C GLY A 526 54.79 4.23 -10.48
N LEU A 527 55.26 3.09 -11.00
CA LEU A 527 56.30 3.09 -12.04
C LEU A 527 55.89 2.61 -13.45
N CYS A 528 54.60 2.34 -13.70
CA CYS A 528 54.13 1.86 -15.02
C CYS A 528 53.28 2.86 -15.86
N PHE A 529 53.11 4.12 -15.44
CA PHE A 529 52.08 5.03 -16.00
C PHE A 529 52.54 6.08 -17.04
N LEU A 530 53.77 6.04 -17.59
CA LEU A 530 54.36 7.22 -18.27
C LEU A 530 54.40 7.27 -19.82
N THR A 531 53.89 6.30 -20.59
CA THR A 531 53.98 6.41 -22.07
C THR A 531 52.80 5.77 -22.85
N ALA A 532 51.68 6.47 -22.99
CA ALA A 532 50.72 6.39 -24.12
C ALA A 532 49.53 7.34 -23.86
N THR A 533 49.53 8.53 -24.47
CA THR A 533 48.33 9.41 -24.53
C THR A 533 47.82 9.41 -25.96
N GLU A 534 47.15 8.35 -26.38
CA GLU A 534 46.24 8.46 -27.53
C GLU A 534 45.07 9.35 -27.11
N ALA A 535 44.70 10.31 -27.96
CA ALA A 535 43.66 11.28 -27.65
C ALA A 535 42.28 10.61 -27.77
N VAL A 536 41.51 10.66 -26.69
CA VAL A 536 40.09 10.28 -26.67
C VAL A 536 39.34 11.21 -27.63
N THR A 537 38.37 10.69 -28.37
CA THR A 537 37.59 11.49 -29.32
C THR A 537 36.27 11.96 -28.71
N THR A 538 35.80 13.11 -29.18
CA THR A 538 34.49 13.67 -28.85
C THR A 538 33.76 14.03 -30.13
N THR A 539 32.47 13.77 -30.20
CA THR A 539 31.60 14.26 -31.27
C THR A 539 30.48 15.08 -30.67
N ILE A 540 30.38 16.33 -31.10
CA ILE A 540 29.39 17.28 -30.62
C ILE A 540 28.12 17.21 -31.47
N LEU A 541 26.98 17.04 -30.80
CA LEU A 541 25.65 17.27 -31.36
C LEU A 541 25.13 18.62 -30.85
N GLU A 542 24.89 19.54 -31.77
CA GLU A 542 24.32 20.85 -31.47
C GLU A 542 22.83 20.73 -31.06
N PRO A 543 22.30 21.66 -30.24
CA PRO A 543 20.89 21.67 -29.87
C PRO A 543 19.98 21.83 -31.08
N ILE A 544 18.88 21.07 -31.11
CA ILE A 544 17.83 21.23 -32.13
C ILE A 544 16.96 22.48 -31.89
N ARG A 545 17.07 23.11 -30.72
CA ARG A 545 16.34 24.33 -30.34
C ARG A 545 17.27 25.54 -30.43
N SER A 546 16.78 26.63 -31.04
CA SER A 546 17.53 27.88 -31.19
C SER A 546 17.49 28.78 -29.94
N THR A 547 16.55 28.55 -29.02
CA THR A 547 16.29 29.37 -27.82
C THR A 547 15.99 28.49 -26.61
N GLY A 548 16.22 29.01 -25.40
CA GLY A 548 16.01 28.29 -24.13
C GLY A 548 17.28 28.18 -23.30
N ASP A 549 17.14 27.70 -22.06
CA ASP A 549 18.29 27.44 -21.17
C ASP A 549 19.18 26.33 -21.72
N GLU A 550 20.49 26.47 -21.57
CA GLU A 550 21.47 25.54 -22.14
C GLU A 550 21.98 24.53 -21.10
N VAL A 551 22.04 23.26 -21.50
CA VAL A 551 22.63 22.16 -20.72
C VAL A 551 23.47 21.27 -21.62
N GLY A 552 24.65 20.85 -21.14
CA GLY A 552 25.59 20.02 -21.90
C GLY A 552 25.66 18.61 -21.33
N LEU A 553 25.34 17.60 -22.13
CA LEU A 553 25.37 16.19 -21.75
C LEU A 553 26.66 15.52 -22.25
N ILE A 554 27.47 14.99 -21.35
CA ILE A 554 28.72 14.30 -21.69
C ILE A 554 28.49 12.79 -21.52
N PHE A 555 28.35 12.08 -22.63
CA PHE A 555 28.10 10.63 -22.62
C PHE A 555 29.38 9.86 -22.41
N ILE A 556 29.46 9.08 -21.33
CA ILE A 556 30.52 8.13 -21.04
C ILE A 556 29.97 6.72 -21.35
N PRO A 557 30.46 6.07 -22.42
CA PRO A 557 29.91 4.80 -22.88
C PRO A 557 30.22 3.64 -21.93
N GLU A 558 29.44 2.58 -22.09
CA GLU A 558 29.77 1.26 -21.53
C GLU A 558 31.03 0.68 -22.22
N ILE A 559 31.74 -0.23 -21.57
CA ILE A 559 32.91 -0.91 -22.15
C ILE A 559 32.54 -1.59 -23.47
N PHE A 560 33.40 -1.45 -24.48
CA PHE A 560 33.17 -1.93 -25.85
C PHE A 560 32.01 -1.25 -26.62
N TYR A 561 31.41 -0.19 -26.07
CA TYR A 561 30.49 0.67 -26.81
C TYR A 561 31.23 1.90 -27.32
N ASP A 562 30.93 2.25 -28.56
CA ASP A 562 31.36 3.52 -29.14
C ASP A 562 30.37 4.62 -28.70
N GLY A 563 30.86 5.82 -28.39
CA GLY A 563 30.00 6.98 -28.09
C GLY A 563 28.95 7.22 -29.16
N GLN A 564 29.27 6.97 -30.44
CA GLN A 564 28.32 7.11 -31.55
C GLN A 564 27.07 6.25 -31.43
N MET A 565 27.14 5.14 -30.68
CA MET A 565 25.98 4.26 -30.44
C MET A 565 24.88 4.95 -29.63
N TYR A 566 25.17 6.04 -28.93
CA TYR A 566 24.20 6.80 -28.13
C TYR A 566 23.53 7.93 -28.91
N ASN A 567 23.83 8.10 -30.20
CA ASN A 567 23.28 9.20 -31.01
C ASN A 567 21.74 9.23 -30.97
N LYS A 568 21.05 8.10 -31.15
CA LYS A 568 19.57 8.08 -31.08
C LYS A 568 19.02 8.40 -29.69
N THR A 569 19.67 7.90 -28.63
CA THR A 569 19.28 8.22 -27.24
C THR A 569 19.45 9.72 -26.99
N ALA A 570 20.57 10.30 -27.43
CA ALA A 570 20.84 11.74 -27.35
C ALA A 570 19.80 12.56 -28.11
N GLN A 571 19.47 12.16 -29.34
CA GLN A 571 18.41 12.80 -30.15
C GLN A 571 17.05 12.71 -29.46
N ALA A 572 16.68 11.57 -28.89
CA ALA A 572 15.42 11.42 -28.16
C ALA A 572 15.34 12.35 -26.93
N ILE A 573 16.46 12.61 -26.25
CA ILE A 573 16.54 13.59 -25.16
C ILE A 573 16.35 15.01 -25.72
N GLN A 574 17.05 15.37 -26.80
CA GLN A 574 16.89 16.68 -27.45
C GLN A 574 15.46 16.93 -27.92
N GLU A 575 14.82 15.91 -28.52
CA GLU A 575 13.45 15.97 -29.03
C GLU A 575 12.41 16.12 -27.91
N SER A 576 12.64 15.47 -26.77
CA SER A 576 11.77 15.54 -25.59
C SER A 576 11.93 16.83 -24.79
N SER A 577 12.97 17.62 -25.08
CA SER A 577 13.32 18.79 -24.28
C SER A 577 12.97 20.12 -24.91
N ASP A 578 12.51 21.04 -24.06
CA ASP A 578 12.39 22.46 -24.37
C ASP A 578 13.72 23.20 -24.11
N LEU A 579 14.68 22.56 -23.44
CA LEU A 579 16.02 23.10 -23.21
C LEU A 579 16.86 23.04 -24.49
N ARG A 580 17.88 23.89 -24.56
CA ARG A 580 18.96 23.78 -25.56
C ARG A 580 19.98 22.74 -25.08
N VAL A 581 19.68 21.49 -25.37
CA VAL A 581 20.52 20.35 -24.96
C VAL A 581 21.67 20.14 -25.95
N TRP A 582 22.89 20.42 -25.52
CA TRP A 582 24.13 20.08 -26.21
C TRP A 582 24.57 18.66 -25.82
N VAL A 583 25.13 17.88 -26.74
CA VAL A 583 25.58 16.52 -26.43
C VAL A 583 26.99 16.27 -26.94
N ALA A 584 27.84 15.66 -26.11
CA ALA A 584 29.17 15.19 -26.45
C ALA A 584 29.19 13.67 -26.34
N LEU A 585 29.35 13.00 -27.47
CA LEU A 585 29.52 11.55 -27.57
C LEU A 585 31.01 11.22 -27.53
N THR A 586 31.46 10.56 -26.46
CA THR A 586 32.90 10.26 -26.25
C THR A 586 33.27 8.87 -26.76
N GLY A 587 34.44 8.73 -27.38
CA GLY A 587 34.89 7.50 -28.02
C GLY A 587 36.42 7.33 -28.02
N ASP A 588 36.90 6.26 -28.65
CA ASP A 588 38.33 5.94 -28.79
C ASP A 588 39.11 5.88 -27.46
N TYR A 589 38.49 5.31 -26.42
CA TYR A 589 39.20 4.97 -25.19
C TYR A 589 40.30 3.93 -25.47
N LEU A 590 41.44 4.06 -24.81
CA LEU A 590 42.55 3.11 -24.95
C LEU A 590 42.07 1.68 -24.68
N PHE A 591 42.21 0.79 -25.67
CA PHE A 591 41.69 -0.59 -25.69
C PHE A 591 40.16 -0.73 -25.60
N ASP A 592 39.39 0.29 -25.97
CA ASP A 592 37.93 0.37 -25.76
C ASP A 592 37.54 0.22 -24.26
N LEU A 593 38.49 0.51 -23.36
CA LEU A 593 38.31 0.40 -21.91
C LEU A 593 38.22 1.79 -21.29
N THR A 594 36.99 2.17 -20.93
CA THR A 594 36.73 3.34 -20.11
C THR A 594 37.52 3.23 -18.80
N ASN A 595 38.50 4.11 -18.58
CA ASN A 595 39.34 4.13 -17.39
C ASN A 595 39.31 5.49 -16.71
N ALA A 596 39.67 5.51 -15.41
CA ALA A 596 39.59 6.68 -14.57
C ALA A 596 40.36 7.90 -15.13
N ALA A 597 41.60 7.70 -15.57
CA ALA A 597 42.41 8.80 -16.11
C ALA A 597 41.80 9.39 -17.40
N GLY A 598 41.29 8.52 -18.29
CA GLY A 598 40.63 8.93 -19.53
C GLY A 598 39.34 9.72 -19.31
N ILE A 599 38.53 9.36 -18.30
CA ILE A 599 37.26 10.05 -18.02
C ILE A 599 37.49 11.53 -17.67
N GLN A 600 38.45 11.82 -16.80
CA GLN A 600 38.72 13.21 -16.42
C GLN A 600 39.16 14.04 -17.63
N MET A 601 40.06 13.49 -18.46
CA MET A 601 40.52 14.15 -19.68
C MET A 601 39.37 14.40 -20.65
N VAL A 602 38.52 13.40 -20.89
CA VAL A 602 37.41 13.55 -21.85
C VAL A 602 36.33 14.50 -21.38
N ILE A 603 36.07 14.58 -20.07
CA ILE A 603 35.12 15.57 -19.52
C ILE A 603 35.64 16.99 -19.80
N GLN A 604 36.93 17.25 -19.57
CA GLN A 604 37.52 18.57 -19.84
C GLN A 604 37.54 18.89 -21.33
N GLN A 605 37.85 17.90 -22.17
CA GLN A 605 37.82 18.05 -23.63
C GLN A 605 36.41 18.34 -24.14
N ALA A 606 35.40 17.58 -23.70
CA ALA A 606 34.01 17.80 -24.07
C ALA A 606 33.52 19.20 -23.66
N ILE A 607 33.89 19.67 -22.46
CA ILE A 607 33.58 21.04 -22.02
C ILE A 607 34.22 22.09 -22.93
N ALA A 608 35.50 21.92 -23.28
CA ALA A 608 36.19 22.84 -24.17
C ALA A 608 35.56 22.86 -25.58
N GLU A 609 35.19 21.68 -26.09
CA GLU A 609 34.52 21.56 -27.40
C GLU A 609 33.10 22.15 -27.39
N PHE A 610 32.33 21.99 -26.30
CA PHE A 610 31.05 22.70 -26.14
C PHE A 610 31.21 24.21 -26.20
N GLN A 611 32.19 24.75 -25.47
CA GLN A 611 32.47 26.19 -25.46
C GLN A 611 32.93 26.69 -26.84
N GLN A 612 33.76 25.90 -27.53
CA GLN A 612 34.19 26.20 -28.90
C GLN A 612 33.02 26.17 -29.90
N ALA A 613 32.05 25.28 -29.70
CA ALA A 613 30.83 25.17 -30.51
C ALA A 613 29.78 26.26 -30.17
N GLY A 614 30.01 27.07 -29.12
CA GLY A 614 29.18 28.22 -28.78
C GLY A 614 28.21 28.02 -27.62
N MET A 615 28.31 26.93 -26.86
CA MET A 615 27.60 26.79 -25.59
C MET A 615 28.15 27.80 -24.57
N THR A 616 27.26 28.54 -23.91
CA THR A 616 27.60 29.62 -22.97
C THR A 616 27.32 29.27 -21.50
N SER A 617 26.43 28.31 -21.27
CA SER A 617 26.10 27.80 -19.94
C SER A 617 27.24 27.01 -19.28
N GLY A 618 27.29 27.03 -17.95
CA GLY A 618 28.15 26.20 -17.11
C GLY A 618 27.50 24.92 -16.58
N HIS A 619 26.29 24.58 -17.07
CA HIS A 619 25.55 23.39 -16.65
C HIS A 619 25.99 22.16 -17.46
N TYR A 620 26.98 21.44 -16.96
CA TYR A 620 27.46 20.18 -17.55
C TYR A 620 26.92 18.99 -16.76
N VAL A 621 26.39 17.99 -17.46
CA VAL A 621 25.80 16.78 -16.88
C VAL A 621 26.57 15.57 -17.40
N GLY A 622 27.07 14.76 -16.49
CA GLY A 622 27.70 13.50 -16.86
C GLY A 622 26.63 12.44 -17.08
N VAL A 623 26.61 11.80 -18.24
CA VAL A 623 25.67 10.74 -18.60
C VAL A 623 26.45 9.45 -18.78
N GLY A 624 26.32 8.50 -17.86
CA GLY A 624 27.09 7.26 -17.91
C GLY A 624 26.22 6.02 -18.08
N HIS A 625 26.60 5.12 -18.99
CA HIS A 625 25.96 3.82 -19.16
C HIS A 625 26.80 2.71 -18.52
N GLY A 626 26.20 1.89 -17.65
CA GLY A 626 26.83 0.70 -17.09
C GLY A 626 28.19 0.94 -16.42
N VAL A 627 29.31 0.47 -16.99
CA VAL A 627 30.68 0.82 -16.52
C VAL A 627 30.97 2.31 -16.57
N GLY A 628 30.58 3.01 -17.63
CA GLY A 628 30.72 4.45 -17.72
C GLY A 628 30.06 5.16 -16.53
N GLY A 629 28.83 4.78 -16.18
CA GLY A 629 28.09 5.35 -15.05
C GLY A 629 28.75 5.09 -13.69
N ASN A 630 29.19 3.86 -13.44
CA ASN A 630 29.82 3.53 -12.15
C ASN A 630 31.19 4.20 -11.98
N LEU A 631 31.94 4.45 -13.06
CA LEU A 631 33.20 5.19 -12.97
C LEU A 631 32.96 6.69 -12.79
N LEU A 632 31.92 7.22 -13.41
CA LEU A 632 31.57 8.65 -13.39
C LEU A 632 31.27 9.17 -11.98
N GLU A 633 30.74 8.33 -11.09
CA GLU A 633 30.55 8.65 -9.66
C GLU A 633 31.81 9.24 -9.01
N GLY A 634 32.98 8.64 -9.27
CA GLY A 634 34.25 9.09 -8.69
C GLY A 634 34.70 10.48 -9.17
N PHE A 635 34.14 10.97 -10.27
CA PHE A 635 34.45 12.26 -10.87
C PHE A 635 33.40 13.33 -10.57
N ALA A 636 32.28 12.95 -9.96
CA ALA A 636 31.25 13.91 -9.54
C ALA A 636 31.80 14.96 -8.56
N THR A 637 32.76 14.56 -7.71
CA THR A 637 33.46 15.46 -6.79
C THR A 637 34.77 15.92 -7.42
N GLY A 638 34.92 17.22 -7.69
CA GLY A 638 36.16 17.81 -8.21
C GLY A 638 36.23 17.96 -9.74
N SER A 639 35.14 17.68 -10.46
CA SER A 639 34.96 18.10 -11.85
C SER A 639 34.00 19.31 -11.94
N ASN A 640 33.78 19.80 -13.16
CA ASN A 640 32.80 20.86 -13.44
C ASN A 640 31.38 20.30 -13.68
N LEU A 641 31.11 19.04 -13.34
CA LEU A 641 29.79 18.44 -13.48
C LEU A 641 28.82 19.01 -12.42
N THR A 642 27.60 19.29 -12.85
CA THR A 642 26.53 19.90 -12.05
C THR A 642 25.38 18.94 -11.76
N ALA A 643 25.27 17.82 -12.50
CA ALA A 643 24.38 16.70 -12.21
C ALA A 643 24.92 15.41 -12.88
N LEU A 644 24.35 14.27 -12.50
CA LEU A 644 24.59 12.97 -13.14
C LEU A 644 23.30 12.33 -13.66
N VAL A 645 23.43 11.57 -14.75
CA VAL A 645 22.44 10.60 -15.22
C VAL A 645 23.13 9.24 -15.34
N LEU A 646 22.69 8.28 -14.54
CA LEU A 646 23.20 6.91 -14.49
C LEU A 646 22.22 5.99 -15.22
N MET A 647 22.57 5.55 -16.42
CA MET A 647 21.78 4.61 -17.21
C MET A 647 22.30 3.19 -16.98
N GLY A 648 21.42 2.26 -16.61
CA GLY A 648 21.81 0.86 -16.35
C GLY A 648 22.96 0.74 -15.35
N SER A 649 23.03 1.65 -14.37
CA SER A 649 24.12 1.78 -13.38
C SER A 649 23.58 2.39 -12.09
N THR A 650 24.37 2.33 -11.01
CA THR A 650 23.98 2.84 -9.67
C THR A 650 25.22 3.42 -8.98
N LEU A 651 25.05 4.36 -8.05
CA LEU A 651 26.14 4.76 -7.16
C LEU A 651 26.64 3.58 -6.33
N SER A 652 27.88 3.64 -5.86
CA SER A 652 28.50 2.58 -5.06
C SER A 652 27.69 2.27 -3.79
N ARG A 653 27.80 1.05 -3.26
CA ARG A 653 27.04 0.65 -2.06
C ARG A 653 27.38 1.48 -0.82
N LYS A 654 28.56 2.09 -0.80
CA LYS A 654 29.05 2.92 0.31
C LYS A 654 28.63 4.39 0.21
N THR A 655 28.21 4.82 -0.97
CA THR A 655 27.78 6.18 -1.20
C THR A 655 26.36 6.39 -0.69
N GLN A 656 26.22 7.42 0.15
CA GLN A 656 24.95 7.87 0.69
C GLN A 656 24.29 8.79 -0.33
N LEU A 657 23.11 8.40 -0.78
CA LEU A 657 22.40 9.11 -1.84
C LEU A 657 21.97 10.50 -1.35
N SER A 658 21.54 10.60 -0.09
CA SER A 658 21.13 11.88 0.53
C SER A 658 22.26 12.90 0.67
N ARG A 659 23.53 12.46 0.61
CA ARG A 659 24.72 13.32 0.76
C ARG A 659 25.51 13.48 -0.53
N PHE A 660 25.02 12.95 -1.64
CA PHE A 660 25.72 13.09 -2.91
C PHE A 660 25.78 14.57 -3.33
N PRO A 661 26.96 15.09 -3.72
CA PRO A 661 27.19 16.53 -3.81
C PRO A 661 26.37 17.23 -4.90
N ILE A 662 25.98 16.50 -5.94
CA ILE A 662 25.19 17.00 -7.07
C ILE A 662 23.93 16.13 -7.28
N PRO A 663 22.88 16.61 -7.96
CA PRO A 663 21.71 15.82 -8.31
C PRO A 663 22.06 14.59 -9.16
N VAL A 664 21.35 13.46 -8.96
CA VAL A 664 21.59 12.19 -9.67
C VAL A 664 20.28 11.55 -10.11
N LEU A 665 20.05 11.45 -11.42
CA LEU A 665 19.03 10.55 -11.94
C LEU A 665 19.62 9.14 -12.09
N THR A 666 19.08 8.16 -11.36
CA THR A 666 19.33 6.74 -11.63
C THR A 666 18.21 6.19 -12.50
N LEU A 667 18.53 5.78 -13.72
CA LEU A 667 17.59 5.25 -14.68
C LEU A 667 17.94 3.80 -15.04
N ALA A 668 17.11 2.87 -14.57
CA ALA A 668 17.26 1.45 -14.83
C ALA A 668 16.27 0.96 -15.88
N ALA A 669 16.56 -0.20 -16.49
CA ALA A 669 15.63 -0.90 -17.36
C ALA A 669 15.03 -2.11 -16.61
N GLU A 670 13.73 -2.39 -16.77
CA GLU A 670 13.05 -3.47 -16.04
C GLU A 670 13.67 -4.85 -16.31
N LEU A 671 14.06 -5.09 -17.56
CA LEU A 671 14.62 -6.33 -18.05
C LEU A 671 16.15 -6.21 -18.23
N ASP A 672 16.80 -5.39 -17.41
CA ASP A 672 18.26 -5.29 -17.37
C ASP A 672 18.88 -6.56 -16.76
N GLY A 673 19.48 -7.41 -17.60
CA GLY A 673 20.14 -8.64 -17.15
C GLY A 673 21.58 -8.44 -16.67
N VAL A 674 22.15 -7.25 -16.90
CA VAL A 674 23.54 -6.87 -16.58
C VAL A 674 23.58 -6.17 -15.22
N THR A 675 22.89 -5.03 -15.10
CA THR A 675 22.63 -4.32 -13.85
C THR A 675 21.27 -4.77 -13.32
N ARG A 676 21.30 -5.84 -12.52
CA ARG A 676 20.09 -6.47 -11.98
C ARG A 676 19.16 -5.47 -11.31
N ILE A 677 17.86 -5.61 -11.55
CA ILE A 677 16.83 -4.80 -10.88
C ILE A 677 16.95 -4.85 -9.34
N THR A 678 17.38 -5.97 -8.75
CA THR A 678 17.62 -6.06 -7.30
C THR A 678 18.72 -5.13 -6.80
N ARG A 679 19.74 -4.85 -7.63
CA ARG A 679 20.76 -3.85 -7.30
C ARG A 679 20.21 -2.42 -7.35
N VAL A 680 19.29 -2.15 -8.27
CA VAL A 680 18.59 -0.86 -8.41
C VAL A 680 17.62 -0.65 -7.24
N VAL A 681 16.91 -1.70 -6.83
CA VAL A 681 16.05 -1.71 -5.64
C VAL A 681 16.84 -1.31 -4.39
N LYS A 682 18.11 -1.72 -4.28
CA LYS A 682 18.98 -1.26 -3.18
C LYS A 682 19.29 0.23 -3.23
N GLU A 683 19.44 0.80 -4.41
CA GLU A 683 19.62 2.24 -4.55
C GLU A 683 18.34 3.01 -4.18
N PHE A 684 17.18 2.47 -4.57
CA PHE A 684 15.87 2.99 -4.18
C PHE A 684 15.64 2.90 -2.66
N GLU A 685 16.04 1.79 -2.02
CA GLU A 685 15.94 1.62 -0.56
C GLU A 685 16.74 2.68 0.20
N LYS A 686 17.97 2.99 -0.26
CA LYS A 686 18.78 4.07 0.33
C LYS A 686 18.03 5.40 0.26
N LEU A 687 17.39 5.71 -0.87
CA LEU A 687 16.57 6.93 -0.98
C LEU A 687 15.50 6.96 0.11
N SER A 688 14.75 5.87 0.27
CA SER A 688 13.65 5.78 1.24
C SER A 688 14.08 5.84 2.70
N THR A 689 15.33 5.46 3.01
CA THR A 689 15.84 5.34 4.39
C THR A 689 16.78 6.47 4.81
N GLU A 690 17.45 7.13 3.85
CA GLU A 690 18.50 8.13 4.14
C GLU A 690 18.03 9.59 4.00
N THR A 691 16.89 9.87 3.34
CA THR A 691 16.40 11.24 3.18
C THR A 691 15.35 11.57 4.23
N THR A 692 15.69 12.49 5.15
CA THR A 692 14.76 13.01 6.17
C THR A 692 13.63 13.86 5.58
N SER A 693 13.83 14.38 4.35
CA SER A 693 12.84 15.05 3.50
C SER A 693 12.67 14.22 2.23
N PHE A 694 11.76 13.25 2.27
CA PHE A 694 11.49 12.34 1.15
C PHE A 694 11.29 13.11 -0.16
N PHE A 695 10.62 14.27 -0.11
CA PHE A 695 10.42 15.13 -1.27
C PHE A 695 11.70 15.63 -1.93
N GLN A 696 12.72 16.05 -1.16
CA GLN A 696 14.01 16.48 -1.74
C GLN A 696 14.73 15.33 -2.43
N GLY A 697 14.61 14.12 -1.89
CA GLY A 697 15.10 12.91 -2.53
C GLY A 697 14.43 12.62 -3.88
N LEU A 698 13.12 12.84 -3.99
CA LEU A 698 12.33 12.51 -5.19
C LEU A 698 12.75 13.25 -6.45
N TYR A 699 13.13 14.53 -6.34
CA TYR A 699 13.51 15.32 -7.51
C TYR A 699 15.03 15.50 -7.65
N ARG A 700 15.77 15.48 -6.54
CA ARG A 700 17.23 15.61 -6.60
C ARG A 700 17.90 14.30 -7.00
N ASN A 701 17.43 13.17 -6.44
CA ASN A 701 18.04 11.86 -6.65
C ASN A 701 17.03 10.77 -7.05
N PRO A 702 16.20 10.99 -8.09
CA PRO A 702 15.19 10.02 -8.50
C PRO A 702 15.81 8.69 -8.94
N VAL A 703 15.19 7.58 -8.52
CA VAL A 703 15.50 6.23 -9.00
C VAL A 703 14.29 5.72 -9.79
N LEU A 704 14.44 5.64 -11.11
CA LEU A 704 13.37 5.35 -12.06
C LEU A 704 13.63 4.05 -12.84
N LEU A 705 12.55 3.46 -13.36
CA LEU A 705 12.56 2.25 -14.17
C LEU A 705 11.88 2.47 -15.54
N VAL A 706 12.54 2.05 -16.61
CA VAL A 706 11.95 1.94 -17.95
C VAL A 706 11.35 0.54 -18.11
N GLU A 707 10.02 0.45 -17.95
CA GLU A 707 9.28 -0.81 -18.09
C GLU A 707 9.46 -1.44 -19.46
N GLY A 708 9.68 -2.76 -19.48
CA GLY A 708 9.88 -3.57 -20.68
C GLY A 708 11.20 -3.36 -21.42
N ALA A 709 12.02 -2.37 -21.06
CA ALA A 709 13.34 -2.19 -21.67
C ALA A 709 14.38 -3.15 -21.09
N ASN A 710 15.46 -3.40 -21.82
CA ASN A 710 16.64 -4.13 -21.35
C ASN A 710 17.90 -3.22 -21.26
N HIS A 711 19.05 -3.79 -20.87
CA HIS A 711 20.29 -3.02 -20.70
C HIS A 711 20.79 -2.40 -22.01
N ALA A 712 20.83 -3.17 -23.10
CA ALA A 712 21.39 -2.72 -24.37
C ALA A 712 20.63 -1.51 -24.96
N GLN A 713 19.34 -1.38 -24.67
CA GLN A 713 18.46 -0.34 -25.19
C GLN A 713 18.74 1.08 -24.68
N PHE A 714 19.65 1.28 -23.73
CA PHE A 714 20.19 2.62 -23.45
C PHE A 714 21.04 3.17 -24.60
N SER A 715 21.47 2.32 -25.52
CA SER A 715 22.24 2.65 -26.73
C SER A 715 21.54 2.08 -27.98
N SER A 716 22.16 2.26 -29.15
CA SER A 716 21.69 1.74 -30.44
C SER A 716 22.75 0.89 -31.13
N GLY A 717 22.31 0.01 -32.02
CA GLY A 717 23.21 -0.70 -32.95
C GLY A 717 23.77 -2.00 -32.40
N LYS A 718 24.69 -2.61 -33.15
CA LYS A 718 25.27 -3.92 -32.80
C LYS A 718 26.49 -3.73 -31.90
N ILE A 719 26.47 -4.37 -30.74
CA ILE A 719 27.60 -4.42 -29.81
C ILE A 719 28.77 -5.17 -30.49
N LYS A 720 29.98 -4.62 -30.44
CA LYS A 720 31.16 -5.18 -31.11
C LYS A 720 31.57 -6.55 -30.55
N THR A 721 31.24 -6.85 -29.29
CA THR A 721 31.65 -8.07 -28.58
C THR A 721 30.45 -8.93 -28.19
N LYS A 722 30.62 -10.26 -28.27
CA LYS A 722 29.62 -11.24 -27.81
C LYS A 722 29.59 -11.42 -26.29
N THR A 723 30.43 -10.73 -25.53
CA THR A 723 30.63 -10.99 -24.09
C THR A 723 29.51 -10.40 -23.21
N HIS A 724 28.77 -9.41 -23.70
CA HIS A 724 27.68 -8.75 -22.94
C HIS A 724 26.29 -9.30 -23.26
N THR A 725 26.06 -9.70 -24.52
CA THR A 725 24.75 -10.14 -25.02
C THR A 725 24.13 -11.34 -24.30
N PRO A 726 24.88 -12.38 -23.85
CA PRO A 726 24.27 -13.55 -23.22
C PRO A 726 23.65 -13.27 -21.84
N ASN A 727 24.08 -12.19 -21.18
CA ASN A 727 23.65 -11.87 -19.82
C ASN A 727 22.48 -10.90 -19.75
N ASP A 728 22.18 -10.17 -20.83
CA ASP A 728 21.03 -9.26 -20.90
C ASP A 728 19.75 -10.02 -21.26
N LEU A 729 18.59 -9.46 -20.93
CA LEU A 729 17.29 -10.11 -21.18
C LEU A 729 16.66 -9.60 -22.48
N ALA A 730 15.74 -10.38 -23.03
CA ALA A 730 14.93 -9.94 -24.16
C ALA A 730 13.95 -8.84 -23.71
N ALA A 731 14.03 -7.67 -24.35
CA ALA A 731 13.10 -6.57 -24.13
C ALA A 731 11.68 -6.89 -24.61
N ASP A 732 10.69 -6.26 -23.98
CA ASP A 732 9.29 -6.32 -24.38
C ASP A 732 8.86 -5.13 -25.24
N ILE A 733 9.64 -4.04 -25.22
CA ILE A 733 9.40 -2.84 -26.04
C ILE A 733 10.49 -2.69 -27.10
N SER A 734 10.17 -1.94 -28.15
CA SER A 734 11.13 -1.62 -29.20
C SER A 734 12.21 -0.64 -28.71
N GLU A 735 13.37 -0.64 -29.39
CA GLU A 735 14.46 0.32 -29.15
C GLU A 735 13.96 1.77 -29.20
N GLN A 736 13.11 2.11 -30.18
CA GLN A 736 12.53 3.45 -30.31
C GLN A 736 11.64 3.83 -29.12
N GLN A 737 10.80 2.91 -28.64
CA GLN A 737 9.97 3.17 -27.46
C GLN A 737 10.82 3.36 -26.20
N ALA A 738 11.89 2.56 -26.04
CA ALA A 738 12.83 2.72 -24.95
C ALA A 738 13.52 4.08 -24.99
N HIS A 739 14.07 4.49 -26.14
CA HIS A 739 14.71 5.82 -26.30
C HIS A 739 13.74 6.97 -26.05
N SER A 740 12.49 6.86 -26.48
CA SER A 740 11.46 7.88 -26.19
C SER A 740 11.19 8.03 -24.68
N LEU A 741 11.06 6.91 -23.95
CA LEU A 741 10.87 6.94 -22.49
C LEU A 741 12.13 7.47 -21.77
N ILE A 742 13.32 7.06 -22.20
CA ILE A 742 14.59 7.56 -21.67
C ILE A 742 14.69 9.08 -21.89
N GLY A 743 14.42 9.53 -23.12
CA GLY A 743 14.41 10.94 -23.51
C GLY A 743 13.49 11.77 -22.62
N LYS A 744 12.27 11.27 -22.41
CA LYS A 744 11.29 11.88 -21.51
C LYS A 744 11.79 11.99 -20.07
N TYR A 745 12.24 10.89 -19.46
CA TYR A 745 12.64 10.90 -18.05
C TYR A 745 13.90 11.73 -17.79
N VAL A 746 14.86 11.68 -18.70
CA VAL A 746 16.05 12.55 -18.64
C VAL A 746 15.62 14.01 -18.80
N ASN A 747 14.75 14.34 -19.75
CA ASN A 747 14.22 15.69 -19.88
C ASN A 747 13.53 16.20 -18.60
N ASP A 748 12.65 15.39 -18.01
CA ASP A 748 11.89 15.80 -16.81
C ASP A 748 12.86 16.15 -15.67
N PHE A 749 13.91 15.33 -15.49
CA PHE A 749 14.98 15.59 -14.52
C PHE A 749 15.80 16.85 -14.85
N LEU A 750 16.23 17.02 -16.10
CA LEU A 750 17.00 18.19 -16.53
C LEU A 750 16.18 19.49 -16.37
N THR A 751 14.91 19.45 -16.74
CA THR A 751 14.01 20.61 -16.64
C THR A 751 13.80 21.02 -15.20
N VAL A 752 13.54 20.07 -14.30
CA VAL A 752 13.42 20.37 -12.85
C VAL A 752 14.73 20.91 -12.26
N THR A 753 15.87 20.48 -12.79
CA THR A 753 17.19 20.87 -12.26
C THR A 753 17.69 22.21 -12.79
N PHE A 754 17.41 22.54 -14.06
CA PHE A 754 18.09 23.63 -14.77
C PHE A 754 17.16 24.64 -15.47
N SER A 755 15.87 24.35 -15.66
CA SER A 755 14.98 25.31 -16.33
C SER A 755 14.70 26.52 -15.44
N SER A 756 14.79 27.70 -16.04
CA SER A 756 14.37 28.97 -15.44
C SER A 756 12.87 29.25 -15.60
N VAL A 757 12.14 28.39 -16.31
CA VAL A 757 10.72 28.56 -16.63
C VAL A 757 9.86 27.76 -15.65
N ASP A 758 9.31 28.43 -14.64
CA ASP A 758 8.54 27.81 -13.54
C ASP A 758 7.42 26.85 -14.01
N SER A 759 6.71 27.19 -15.09
CA SER A 759 5.63 26.34 -15.61
C SER A 759 6.14 25.01 -16.17
N GLN A 760 7.32 25.00 -16.79
CA GLN A 760 7.97 23.78 -17.27
C GLN A 760 8.49 22.94 -16.10
N VAL A 761 9.06 23.58 -15.09
CA VAL A 761 9.52 22.94 -13.85
C VAL A 761 8.36 22.21 -13.16
N GLY A 762 7.22 22.88 -12.96
CA GLY A 762 6.05 22.27 -12.31
C GLY A 762 5.48 21.06 -13.07
N ASN A 763 5.38 21.16 -14.40
CA ASN A 763 4.93 20.06 -15.25
C ASN A 763 5.90 18.86 -15.22
N SER A 764 7.19 19.12 -15.31
CA SER A 764 8.24 18.10 -15.31
C SER A 764 8.35 17.42 -13.95
N LEU A 765 8.22 18.18 -12.86
CA LEU A 765 8.20 17.63 -11.51
C LEU A 765 7.02 16.67 -11.31
N THR A 766 5.84 17.03 -11.81
CA THR A 766 4.66 16.17 -11.77
C THR A 766 4.91 14.86 -12.50
N GLN A 767 5.47 14.94 -13.71
CA GLN A 767 5.78 13.77 -14.54
C GLN A 767 6.88 12.88 -13.94
N LEU A 768 7.92 13.48 -13.34
CA LEU A 768 8.99 12.78 -12.67
C LEU A 768 8.47 12.03 -11.43
N MET A 769 7.59 12.68 -10.68
CA MET A 769 6.90 12.08 -9.54
C MET A 769 6.05 10.88 -9.99
N GLU A 770 5.22 11.03 -11.03
CA GLU A 770 4.44 9.91 -11.59
C GLU A 770 5.33 8.73 -12.00
N ALA A 771 6.45 8.98 -12.67
CA ALA A 771 7.43 7.96 -13.08
C ALA A 771 8.09 7.27 -11.87
N PHE A 772 8.46 8.03 -10.86
CA PHE A 772 9.05 7.52 -9.63
C PHE A 772 8.09 6.56 -8.92
N LEU A 773 6.83 6.96 -8.80
CA LEU A 773 5.81 6.19 -8.11
C LEU A 773 5.43 4.92 -8.85
N LYS A 774 5.42 4.99 -10.18
CA LYS A 774 5.29 3.82 -11.03
C LYS A 774 6.45 2.84 -10.80
N SER A 775 7.69 3.34 -10.71
CA SER A 775 8.88 2.53 -10.39
C SER A 775 8.81 1.92 -8.99
N ALA A 776 8.40 2.70 -7.98
CA ALA A 776 8.23 2.25 -6.61
C ALA A 776 7.28 1.04 -6.48
N ARG A 777 6.20 1.01 -7.26
CA ARG A 777 5.27 -0.15 -7.29
C ARG A 777 5.94 -1.44 -7.78
N ILE A 778 6.91 -1.34 -8.67
CA ILE A 778 7.68 -2.50 -9.16
C ILE A 778 8.77 -2.89 -8.15
N PHE A 779 9.39 -1.93 -7.48
CA PHE A 779 10.45 -2.19 -6.51
C PHE A 779 9.92 -2.76 -5.19
N GLN A 780 8.72 -2.35 -4.75
CA GLN A 780 8.19 -2.71 -3.43
C GLN A 780 8.13 -4.23 -3.18
N PRO A 781 7.65 -5.08 -4.12
CA PRO A 781 7.68 -6.53 -3.93
C PRO A 781 9.06 -7.13 -3.64
N PHE A 782 10.14 -6.56 -4.22
CA PHE A 782 11.50 -7.02 -3.96
C PHE A 782 11.91 -6.69 -2.51
N LEU A 783 11.62 -5.48 -2.03
CA LEU A 783 11.90 -5.08 -0.65
C LEU A 783 11.11 -5.90 0.36
N ASP A 784 9.83 -6.14 0.09
CA ASP A 784 8.97 -6.93 0.98
C ASP A 784 9.45 -8.39 1.05
N THR A 785 9.85 -8.96 -0.09
CA THR A 785 10.40 -10.32 -0.13
C THR A 785 11.75 -10.42 0.55
N GLU A 786 12.62 -9.43 0.37
CA GLU A 786 13.92 -9.38 1.05
C GLU A 786 13.78 -9.31 2.57
N ARG A 787 12.82 -8.54 3.09
CA ARG A 787 12.54 -8.48 4.54
C ARG A 787 12.05 -9.80 5.11
N LEU A 788 11.53 -10.72 4.28
CA LEU A 788 11.23 -12.07 4.74
C LEU A 788 12.51 -12.83 5.09
N ASP A 789 13.60 -12.62 4.35
CA ASP A 789 14.85 -13.32 4.57
C ASP A 789 15.43 -12.97 5.94
N THR A 790 15.56 -11.67 6.23
CA THR A 790 15.92 -11.15 7.57
C THR A 790 15.74 -9.64 7.72
N ASP A 791 15.46 -9.18 8.94
CA ASP A 791 15.55 -7.76 9.36
C ASP A 791 16.85 -7.43 10.13
N GLY A 792 17.79 -8.38 10.17
CA GLY A 792 19.01 -8.33 10.96
C GLY A 792 18.92 -8.97 12.35
N LYS A 793 17.71 -9.28 12.85
CA LYS A 793 17.49 -9.96 14.14
C LYS A 793 16.69 -11.24 13.99
N GLU A 794 15.67 -11.23 13.14
CA GLU A 794 14.76 -12.34 12.90
C GLU A 794 14.67 -12.62 11.39
N SER A 795 14.22 -13.84 11.07
CA SER A 795 13.93 -14.31 9.71
C SER A 795 12.45 -14.69 9.66
N MET A 796 11.63 -13.81 9.11
CA MET A 796 10.20 -14.09 8.92
C MET A 796 9.97 -15.28 8.00
N TRP A 797 10.88 -15.56 7.08
CA TRP A 797 10.87 -16.76 6.26
C TRP A 797 10.98 -18.03 7.11
N THR A 798 11.86 -18.03 8.12
CA THR A 798 11.98 -19.17 9.03
C THR A 798 10.75 -19.32 9.92
N VAL A 799 10.15 -18.20 10.35
CA VAL A 799 8.86 -18.21 11.04
C VAL A 799 7.76 -18.84 10.17
N LEU A 800 7.65 -18.44 8.91
CA LEU A 800 6.68 -18.99 7.96
C LEU A 800 6.95 -20.48 7.67
N ALA A 801 8.22 -20.87 7.54
CA ALA A 801 8.63 -22.26 7.38
C ALA A 801 8.19 -23.09 8.59
N GLN A 802 8.47 -22.66 9.82
CA GLN A 802 8.04 -23.37 11.02
C GLN A 802 6.51 -23.45 11.14
N LYS A 803 5.77 -22.41 10.74
CA LYS A 803 4.29 -22.46 10.66
C LYS A 803 3.82 -23.52 9.67
N SER A 804 4.45 -23.61 8.50
CA SER A 804 4.17 -24.65 7.52
C SER A 804 4.39 -26.03 8.14
N PHE A 805 5.51 -26.24 8.83
CA PHE A 805 5.83 -27.50 9.54
C PHE A 805 4.86 -27.84 10.68
N ALA A 806 4.34 -26.83 11.37
CA ALA A 806 3.29 -27.02 12.37
C ALA A 806 1.97 -27.49 11.75
N GLY A 807 1.74 -27.25 10.45
CA GLY A 807 0.59 -27.75 9.70
C GLY A 807 -0.74 -27.33 10.33
N GLU A 808 -1.54 -28.32 10.69
CA GLU A 808 -2.81 -28.17 11.41
C GLU A 808 -2.68 -27.46 12.77
N TYR A 809 -1.49 -27.45 13.37
CA TYR A 809 -1.21 -26.75 14.62
C TYR A 809 -0.74 -25.30 14.45
N SER A 810 -0.58 -24.81 13.22
CA SER A 810 -0.01 -23.47 12.94
C SER A 810 -0.69 -22.31 13.67
N SER A 811 -2.01 -22.38 13.92
CA SER A 811 -2.77 -21.37 14.67
C SER A 811 -2.56 -21.44 16.19
N ARG A 812 -1.98 -22.53 16.70
CA ARG A 812 -1.73 -22.81 18.13
C ARG A 812 -0.24 -22.77 18.49
N VAL A 813 0.64 -22.48 17.53
CA VAL A 813 2.08 -22.36 17.75
C VAL A 813 2.50 -20.90 17.56
N ALA A 814 3.00 -20.28 18.63
CA ALA A 814 3.73 -19.02 18.56
C ALA A 814 5.20 -19.35 18.24
N ILE A 815 5.79 -18.65 17.28
CA ILE A 815 7.16 -18.93 16.85
C ILE A 815 8.02 -17.72 17.17
N SER A 816 9.12 -17.97 17.86
CA SER A 816 10.20 -17.02 18.05
C SER A 816 11.38 -17.47 17.19
N ASN A 817 11.93 -16.56 16.42
CA ASN A 817 13.10 -16.81 15.59
C ASN A 817 14.24 -15.90 16.03
N GLU A 818 15.47 -16.40 15.89
CA GLU A 818 16.67 -15.61 16.09
C GLU A 818 17.63 -15.88 14.93
N VAL A 819 18.08 -14.82 14.26
CA VAL A 819 19.13 -14.89 13.25
C VAL A 819 20.48 -14.84 13.95
N GLN A 820 21.33 -15.82 13.64
CA GLN A 820 22.65 -16.01 14.22
C GLN A 820 23.73 -15.96 13.15
N VAL A 821 24.96 -15.69 13.60
CA VAL A 821 26.17 -15.78 12.79
C VAL A 821 27.02 -16.96 13.24
N ASN A 822 27.97 -17.39 12.41
CA ASN A 822 28.94 -18.41 12.81
C ASN A 822 29.92 -17.87 13.85
N PRO A 823 30.33 -18.68 14.86
CA PRO A 823 29.97 -20.08 15.07
C PRO A 823 28.69 -20.28 15.92
N TRP A 824 28.07 -19.20 16.42
CA TRP A 824 26.95 -19.25 17.38
C TRP A 824 25.70 -19.92 16.85
N PHE A 825 25.44 -19.81 15.55
CA PHE A 825 24.38 -20.59 14.89
C PHE A 825 24.51 -22.08 15.23
N PHE A 826 25.73 -22.60 15.30
CA PHE A 826 25.95 -24.01 15.50
C PHE A 826 25.74 -24.50 16.94
N SER A 827 25.76 -23.61 17.94
CA SER A 827 25.51 -23.97 19.34
C SER A 827 24.03 -23.89 19.73
N LYS A 828 23.20 -23.23 18.93
CA LYS A 828 21.76 -23.11 19.17
C LYS A 828 21.03 -24.39 18.75
N GLN A 829 20.03 -24.78 19.53
CA GLN A 829 19.10 -25.85 19.22
C GLN A 829 17.68 -25.28 19.19
N PRO A 830 16.79 -25.82 18.35
CA PRO A 830 15.39 -25.42 18.38
C PRO A 830 14.77 -25.86 19.72
N SER A 831 13.75 -25.14 20.17
CA SER A 831 13.14 -25.39 21.48
C SER A 831 11.62 -25.40 21.37
N ILE A 832 10.99 -26.11 22.31
CA ILE A 832 9.54 -26.18 22.41
C ILE A 832 9.14 -26.03 23.87
N THR A 833 8.28 -25.06 24.14
CA THR A 833 7.78 -24.77 25.49
C THR A 833 6.26 -24.77 25.45
N SER A 834 5.62 -25.55 26.32
CA SER A 834 4.17 -25.59 26.42
C SER A 834 3.66 -24.41 27.24
N ASN A 835 2.63 -23.73 26.74
CA ASN A 835 1.92 -22.66 27.43
C ASN A 835 0.41 -22.93 27.35
N ASN A 836 -0.12 -23.65 28.34
CA ASN A 836 -1.52 -24.07 28.39
C ASN A 836 -1.93 -24.91 27.16
N ASP A 837 -2.70 -24.30 26.24
CA ASP A 837 -3.21 -24.92 25.01
C ASP A 837 -2.46 -24.45 23.74
N SER A 838 -1.39 -23.67 23.89
CA SER A 838 -0.51 -23.25 22.81
C SER A 838 0.93 -23.68 23.08
N LEU A 839 1.75 -23.73 22.02
CA LEU A 839 3.18 -23.98 22.11
C LEU A 839 3.95 -22.73 21.69
N ILE A 840 5.05 -22.46 22.38
CA ILE A 840 6.07 -21.50 21.95
C ILE A 840 7.21 -22.33 21.35
N VAL A 841 7.49 -22.11 20.07
CA VAL A 841 8.55 -22.80 19.32
C VAL A 841 9.68 -21.81 19.04
N GLY A 842 10.85 -22.12 19.59
CA GLY A 842 12.09 -21.40 19.30
C GLY A 842 12.80 -21.99 18.09
N THR A 843 13.11 -21.13 17.12
CA THR A 843 13.84 -21.49 15.90
C THR A 843 15.08 -20.61 15.76
N THR A 844 16.04 -21.06 14.97
CA THR A 844 17.26 -20.28 14.69
C THR A 844 17.59 -20.32 13.22
N SER A 845 18.05 -19.21 12.69
CA SER A 845 18.41 -19.06 11.28
C SER A 845 19.83 -18.58 11.11
N LEU A 846 20.50 -18.98 10.03
CA LEU A 846 21.74 -18.39 9.55
C LEU A 846 21.54 -18.04 8.08
N VAL A 847 21.66 -16.76 7.77
CA VAL A 847 21.48 -16.22 6.41
C VAL A 847 22.85 -16.08 5.77
N HIS A 848 23.11 -16.84 4.71
CA HIS A 848 24.38 -16.77 3.99
C HIS A 848 24.27 -15.72 2.89
N GLY A 849 24.72 -14.50 3.19
CA GLY A 849 24.75 -13.41 2.21
C GLY A 849 25.65 -13.73 1.03
N ALA A 850 25.23 -13.31 -0.17
CA ALA A 850 26.12 -13.32 -1.33
C ALA A 850 27.30 -12.35 -1.12
N ALA A 851 28.45 -12.67 -1.70
CA ALA A 851 29.59 -11.76 -1.69
C ALA A 851 29.23 -10.47 -2.45
N LYS A 852 28.98 -9.38 -1.72
CA LYS A 852 28.65 -8.08 -2.29
C LYS A 852 29.93 -7.31 -2.60
N SER A 853 30.11 -6.92 -3.85
CA SER A 853 31.25 -6.11 -4.26
C SER A 853 30.82 -5.13 -5.35
N ASP A 854 31.33 -3.90 -5.25
CA ASP A 854 31.19 -2.87 -6.28
C ASP A 854 32.24 -3.05 -7.40
N ALA A 855 33.14 -4.03 -7.27
CA ALA A 855 34.12 -4.29 -8.32
C ALA A 855 33.43 -4.73 -9.62
N LEU A 856 34.03 -4.34 -10.75
CA LEU A 856 33.56 -4.55 -12.12
C LEU A 856 33.00 -5.96 -12.39
N GLN A 857 33.65 -6.99 -11.83
CA GLN A 857 33.29 -8.40 -12.03
C GLN A 857 32.03 -8.88 -11.27
N TYR A 858 31.48 -8.10 -10.34
CA TYR A 858 30.36 -8.51 -9.47
C TYR A 858 29.06 -7.73 -9.73
N ARG A 859 28.91 -7.11 -10.88
CA ARG A 859 27.74 -6.26 -11.18
C ARG A 859 26.48 -7.05 -11.50
N SER A 860 26.65 -8.22 -12.11
CA SER A 860 25.60 -9.22 -12.26
C SER A 860 25.47 -10.14 -11.04
N ALA A 861 26.09 -9.79 -9.90
CA ALA A 861 25.99 -10.58 -8.68
C ALA A 861 24.57 -10.48 -8.13
N ILE A 862 24.09 -11.60 -7.59
CA ILE A 862 22.82 -11.70 -6.89
C ILE A 862 22.85 -10.81 -5.64
N GLU A 863 21.72 -10.19 -5.31
CA GLU A 863 21.57 -9.44 -4.05
C GLU A 863 20.96 -10.29 -2.94
N SER A 864 20.23 -11.35 -3.32
CA SER A 864 19.64 -12.31 -2.41
C SER A 864 20.69 -13.18 -1.68
N PRO A 865 20.37 -13.71 -0.49
CA PRO A 865 21.15 -14.77 0.12
C PRO A 865 21.37 -15.98 -0.80
N LEU A 866 22.51 -16.65 -0.64
CA LEU A 866 22.83 -17.91 -1.34
C LEU A 866 22.03 -19.08 -0.77
N GLU A 867 21.91 -19.12 0.56
CA GLU A 867 21.11 -20.10 1.30
C GLU A 867 20.65 -19.51 2.63
N ILE A 868 19.57 -20.06 3.18
CA ILE A 868 19.16 -19.85 4.57
C ILE A 868 19.17 -21.20 5.26
N ASP A 869 20.01 -21.31 6.29
CA ASP A 869 20.07 -22.46 7.17
C ASP A 869 19.05 -22.24 8.29
N MET A 870 18.17 -23.21 8.49
CA MET A 870 17.08 -23.16 9.46
C MET A 870 17.18 -24.34 10.41
N LYS A 871 17.11 -24.08 11.71
CA LYS A 871 16.90 -25.09 12.74
C LYS A 871 15.46 -25.00 13.21
N LEU A 872 14.63 -25.91 12.70
CA LEU A 872 13.20 -26.00 13.01
C LEU A 872 12.94 -27.12 14.02
N VAL A 873 11.85 -26.99 14.77
CA VAL A 873 11.28 -28.11 15.53
C VAL A 873 10.53 -29.02 14.56
N SER A 874 10.76 -30.34 14.69
CA SER A 874 10.08 -31.32 13.84
C SER A 874 8.57 -31.32 14.08
N LYS A 875 7.81 -31.67 13.05
CA LYS A 875 6.36 -31.87 13.16
C LYS A 875 6.03 -32.92 14.23
N ASP A 876 6.85 -33.96 14.35
CA ASP A 876 6.68 -35.02 15.34
C ASP A 876 6.86 -34.51 16.78
N ALA A 877 7.81 -33.60 17.05
CA ALA A 877 7.93 -32.97 18.36
C ALA A 877 6.76 -32.05 18.69
N ILE A 878 6.30 -31.25 17.72
CA ILE A 878 5.10 -30.42 17.88
C ILE A 878 3.89 -31.30 18.18
N TRP A 879 3.71 -32.37 17.40
CA TRP A 879 2.66 -33.35 17.61
C TRP A 879 2.78 -34.00 18.99
N LYS A 880 3.94 -34.55 19.38
CA LYS A 880 4.15 -35.16 20.71
C LYS A 880 3.83 -34.19 21.85
N ALA A 881 4.16 -32.91 21.71
CA ALA A 881 3.84 -31.88 22.70
C ALA A 881 2.34 -31.59 22.81
N PHE A 882 1.55 -31.82 21.75
CA PHE A 882 0.08 -31.77 21.78
C PHE A 882 -0.58 -33.14 22.09
N ALA A 883 0.04 -34.25 21.71
CA ALA A 883 -0.52 -35.60 21.65
C ALA A 883 -0.62 -36.31 23.01
N GLY A 884 -0.13 -35.69 24.09
CA GLY A 884 -0.63 -36.00 25.43
C GLY A 884 -2.15 -35.83 25.59
N LYS A 885 -2.87 -35.31 24.57
CA LYS A 885 -4.31 -35.00 24.60
C LYS A 885 -5.16 -35.40 23.36
N HIS A 886 -4.63 -35.84 22.20
CA HIS A 886 -5.45 -36.03 20.97
C HIS A 886 -5.01 -37.14 19.97
N ASN A 887 -5.94 -37.50 19.08
CA ASN A 887 -5.99 -38.67 18.17
C ASN A 887 -4.92 -38.69 17.06
N VAL A 888 -4.34 -39.87 16.79
CA VAL A 888 -3.22 -40.11 15.85
C VAL A 888 -3.63 -39.97 14.37
N ALA A 889 -4.93 -39.91 14.08
CA ALA A 889 -5.50 -39.92 12.72
C ALA A 889 -5.24 -38.64 11.89
N LEU A 890 -4.75 -37.55 12.48
CA LEU A 890 -4.52 -36.26 11.80
C LEU A 890 -3.11 -36.09 11.21
N ARG A 891 -2.27 -37.13 11.23
CA ARG A 891 -0.87 -37.05 10.77
C ARG A 891 -0.81 -36.97 9.24
N SER A 892 -0.92 -35.76 8.69
CA SER A 892 -0.52 -35.50 7.30
C SER A 892 0.98 -35.73 7.15
N GLU A 893 1.43 -36.07 5.93
CA GLU A 893 2.86 -36.31 5.66
C GLU A 893 3.74 -35.15 6.17
N PRO A 894 4.94 -35.46 6.71
CA PRO A 894 5.85 -34.43 7.18
C PRO A 894 6.27 -33.54 6.01
N ASN A 895 6.24 -32.22 6.24
CA ASN A 895 6.81 -31.27 5.30
C ASN A 895 8.31 -31.57 5.10
N THR A 896 8.78 -31.40 3.87
CA THR A 896 10.18 -31.59 3.47
C THR A 896 10.85 -30.23 3.28
N CYS A 897 12.18 -30.17 3.31
CA CYS A 897 12.87 -28.92 2.98
C CYS A 897 12.62 -28.54 1.50
N LYS A 898 12.45 -29.53 0.62
CA LYS A 898 11.94 -29.39 -0.75
C LYS A 898 10.61 -28.62 -0.82
N SER A 899 9.64 -28.90 0.08
CA SER A 899 8.35 -28.19 0.07
C SER A 899 8.50 -26.72 0.49
N LEU A 900 9.48 -26.38 1.33
CA LEU A 900 9.82 -24.98 1.64
C LEU A 900 10.36 -24.25 0.42
N ASN A 901 11.21 -24.87 -0.39
CA ASN A 901 11.69 -24.23 -1.63
C ASN A 901 10.54 -23.97 -2.62
N ARG A 902 9.57 -24.89 -2.72
CA ARG A 902 8.33 -24.68 -3.49
C ARG A 902 7.53 -23.50 -2.95
N PHE A 903 7.45 -23.40 -1.62
CA PHE A 903 6.74 -22.30 -0.97
C PHE A 903 7.44 -20.96 -1.17
N ALA A 904 8.78 -20.91 -1.18
CA ALA A 904 9.54 -19.71 -1.54
C ALA A 904 9.22 -19.23 -2.96
N LEU A 905 9.15 -20.14 -3.94
CA LEU A 905 8.72 -19.81 -5.31
C LEU A 905 7.27 -19.32 -5.35
N TYR A 906 6.37 -19.97 -4.63
CA TYR A 906 4.97 -19.52 -4.53
C TYR A 906 4.86 -18.09 -4.00
N LEU A 907 5.57 -17.77 -2.92
CA LEU A 907 5.61 -16.41 -2.36
C LEU A 907 6.14 -15.40 -3.37
N ALA A 908 7.27 -15.71 -4.01
CA ALA A 908 7.86 -14.85 -5.05
C ALA A 908 6.89 -14.59 -6.20
N LEU A 909 6.19 -15.62 -6.69
CA LEU A 909 5.18 -15.48 -7.75
C LEU A 909 3.96 -14.67 -7.27
N ALA A 910 3.49 -14.89 -6.05
CA ALA A 910 2.33 -14.20 -5.49
C ALA A 910 2.55 -12.69 -5.38
N VAL A 911 3.76 -12.27 -5.01
CA VAL A 911 4.10 -10.84 -4.85
C VAL A 911 4.66 -10.20 -6.12
N SER A 912 5.10 -10.99 -7.10
CA SER A 912 5.58 -10.49 -8.41
C SER A 912 4.49 -9.70 -9.15
N THR A 913 4.91 -8.81 -10.05
CA THR A 913 3.99 -8.11 -10.96
C THR A 913 3.35 -9.09 -11.94
N ASP A 914 2.18 -8.73 -12.49
CA ASP A 914 1.53 -9.53 -13.53
C ASP A 914 2.42 -9.74 -14.76
N ALA A 915 3.18 -8.71 -15.15
CA ALA A 915 4.11 -8.78 -16.27
C ALA A 915 5.23 -9.79 -16.00
N ALA A 916 5.86 -9.73 -14.82
CA ALA A 916 6.91 -10.67 -14.42
C ALA A 916 6.41 -12.12 -14.38
N ARG A 917 5.24 -12.36 -13.77
CA ARG A 917 4.62 -13.71 -13.76
C ARG A 917 4.37 -14.23 -15.17
N LYS A 918 3.81 -13.39 -16.05
CA LYS A 918 3.54 -13.78 -17.44
C LYS A 918 4.82 -14.15 -18.18
N ARG A 919 5.90 -13.39 -18.02
CA ARG A 919 7.21 -13.71 -18.62
C ARG A 919 7.75 -15.03 -18.11
N TYR A 920 7.72 -15.23 -16.78
CA TYR A 920 8.18 -16.46 -16.14
C TYR A 920 7.45 -17.69 -16.71
N TYR A 921 6.12 -17.65 -16.80
CA TYR A 921 5.36 -18.77 -17.35
C TYR A 921 5.48 -18.93 -18.86
N ALA A 922 5.62 -17.84 -19.62
CA ALA A 922 5.65 -17.90 -21.08
C ALA A 922 7.01 -18.31 -21.65
N ARG A 923 8.10 -17.84 -21.04
CA ARG A 923 9.47 -18.04 -21.55
C ARG A 923 10.53 -18.27 -20.48
N GLY A 924 10.16 -18.29 -19.19
CA GLY A 924 11.09 -18.52 -18.10
C GLY A 924 11.43 -20.00 -17.92
N ARG A 925 12.70 -20.29 -17.70
CA ARG A 925 13.16 -21.60 -17.23
C ARG A 925 12.64 -21.88 -15.82
N GLN A 926 12.09 -23.08 -15.61
CA GLN A 926 11.39 -23.40 -14.36
C GLN A 926 12.37 -23.71 -13.22
N ILE A 927 11.89 -23.74 -11.98
CA ILE A 927 12.66 -24.28 -10.85
C ILE A 927 12.28 -25.75 -10.67
N ILE A 928 13.27 -26.62 -10.73
CA ILE A 928 13.14 -28.06 -10.54
C ILE A 928 13.55 -28.39 -9.10
N PHE A 929 12.57 -28.78 -8.30
CA PHE A 929 12.80 -29.10 -6.89
C PHE A 929 13.19 -30.58 -6.76
N GLU A 930 14.44 -30.81 -6.42
CA GLU A 930 15.03 -32.13 -6.24
C GLU A 930 14.71 -32.71 -4.87
N GLU A 931 14.86 -34.02 -4.70
CA GLU A 931 14.69 -34.67 -3.40
C GLU A 931 15.78 -34.26 -2.41
N ASP A 932 15.38 -34.03 -1.15
CA ASP A 932 16.28 -33.56 -0.09
C ASP A 932 17.51 -34.48 0.05
N ALA A 933 18.69 -33.87 0.11
CA ALA A 933 19.94 -34.54 0.44
C ALA A 933 19.98 -34.80 1.95
N MET A 934 19.43 -35.94 2.37
CA MET A 934 19.41 -36.35 3.78
C MET A 934 20.83 -36.51 4.35
N ARG A 935 21.02 -36.03 5.57
CA ARG A 935 22.22 -36.22 6.38
C ARG A 935 21.81 -36.85 7.70
N GLY A 936 22.51 -37.91 8.11
CA GLY A 936 22.19 -38.61 9.37
C GLY A 936 22.74 -37.94 10.63
N TYR A 937 23.69 -37.01 10.49
CA TYR A 937 24.38 -36.39 11.60
C TYR A 937 24.66 -34.92 11.36
N TYR A 938 24.68 -34.15 12.45
CA TYR A 938 24.93 -32.72 12.43
C TYR A 938 26.29 -32.34 11.82
N ILE A 939 27.36 -33.09 12.13
CA ILE A 939 28.71 -32.85 11.60
C ILE A 939 28.79 -33.00 10.07
N LEU A 940 27.83 -33.72 9.47
CA LEU A 940 27.70 -33.88 8.02
C LEU A 940 26.74 -32.86 7.41
N TRP A 941 25.72 -32.42 8.16
CA TRP A 941 24.76 -31.40 7.73
C TRP A 941 25.38 -30.00 7.69
N ALA A 942 26.07 -29.59 8.76
CA ALA A 942 26.62 -28.24 8.90
C ALA A 942 27.51 -27.79 7.72
N PRO A 943 28.48 -28.60 7.23
CA PRO A 943 29.35 -28.19 6.11
C PRO A 943 28.74 -28.44 4.73
N SER A 944 27.58 -29.10 4.62
CA SER A 944 26.92 -29.36 3.34
C SER A 944 26.13 -28.11 2.93
N PRO A 945 26.44 -27.41 1.82
CA PRO A 945 25.61 -26.31 1.35
C PRO A 945 24.37 -26.83 0.59
N LEU A 946 23.35 -25.98 0.50
CA LEU A 946 22.29 -26.06 -0.50
C LEU A 946 22.92 -26.26 -1.89
N GLN A 947 22.42 -27.25 -2.63
CA GLN A 947 22.91 -27.51 -3.98
C GLN A 947 21.98 -26.83 -4.98
N MET A 948 22.54 -25.93 -5.78
CA MET A 948 21.86 -25.27 -6.88
C MET A 948 22.73 -25.42 -8.14
N TRP A 949 22.12 -25.86 -9.23
CA TRP A 949 22.77 -25.88 -10.54
C TRP A 949 21.75 -25.55 -11.63
N GLU A 950 22.23 -24.96 -12.71
CA GLU A 950 21.40 -24.64 -13.86
C GLU A 950 21.69 -25.62 -14.99
N ASP A 951 20.65 -26.01 -15.71
CA ASP A 951 20.78 -26.64 -17.00
C ASP A 951 19.72 -26.08 -17.98
N LYS A 952 19.50 -26.83 -19.08
CA LYS A 952 18.51 -26.47 -20.12
C LYS A 952 17.06 -26.54 -19.64
N ASP A 953 16.77 -27.36 -18.63
CA ASP A 953 15.41 -27.59 -18.11
C ASP A 953 15.08 -26.58 -17.01
N GLY A 954 16.09 -26.13 -16.26
CA GLY A 954 16.02 -24.91 -15.47
C GLY A 954 16.96 -24.87 -14.26
N LEU A 955 16.52 -24.23 -13.18
CA LEU A 955 17.27 -24.20 -11.92
C LEU A 955 16.90 -25.41 -11.08
N HIS A 956 17.84 -26.32 -10.88
CA HIS A 956 17.69 -27.40 -9.92
C HIS A 956 18.02 -26.90 -8.52
N VAL A 957 17.12 -27.16 -7.57
CA VAL A 957 17.31 -26.81 -6.16
C VAL A 957 17.16 -28.07 -5.33
N ARG A 958 18.26 -28.48 -4.69
CA ARG A 958 18.30 -29.62 -3.78
C ARG A 958 18.69 -29.18 -2.38
N SER A 959 17.71 -29.19 -1.48
CA SER A 959 17.91 -28.89 -0.08
C SER A 959 18.76 -29.93 0.63
N VAL A 960 19.46 -29.51 1.69
CA VAL A 960 20.13 -30.43 2.62
C VAL A 960 19.31 -30.49 3.91
N ALA A 961 18.92 -31.70 4.29
CA ALA A 961 18.05 -31.94 5.43
C ALA A 961 18.72 -32.82 6.48
N LEU A 962 18.52 -32.50 7.76
CA LEU A 962 18.77 -33.39 8.89
C LEU A 962 17.47 -33.47 9.68
N VAL A 963 16.91 -34.67 9.78
CA VAL A 963 15.62 -34.89 10.44
C VAL A 963 15.82 -35.88 11.58
N THR A 964 15.38 -35.49 12.76
CA THR A 964 15.31 -36.34 13.95
C THR A 964 13.89 -36.30 14.49
N ASP A 965 13.63 -37.09 15.54
CA ASP A 965 12.35 -37.08 16.25
C ASP A 965 11.96 -35.69 16.77
N THR A 966 12.93 -34.81 17.04
CA THR A 966 12.70 -33.49 17.65
C THR A 966 13.04 -32.31 16.75
N GLU A 967 13.89 -32.53 15.75
CA GLU A 967 14.49 -31.46 14.98
C GLU A 967 14.31 -31.69 13.49
N HIS A 968 14.13 -30.61 12.75
CA HIS A 968 14.12 -30.62 11.30
C HIS A 968 14.97 -29.47 10.79
N TYR A 969 16.23 -29.76 10.47
CA TYR A 969 17.14 -28.74 9.99
C TYR A 969 17.11 -28.72 8.46
N CYS A 970 16.94 -27.52 7.91
CA CYS A 970 16.83 -27.31 6.47
C CYS A 970 17.87 -26.29 6.03
N LYS A 971 18.47 -26.55 4.86
CA LYS A 971 19.14 -25.51 4.07
C LYS A 971 18.30 -25.27 2.82
N VAL A 972 17.78 -24.07 2.68
CA VAL A 972 16.76 -23.75 1.67
C VAL A 972 17.11 -22.47 0.92
N MET A 973 16.54 -22.35 -0.28
CA MET A 973 16.57 -21.13 -1.06
C MET A 973 15.70 -20.06 -0.38
N SER A 974 16.16 -18.81 -0.42
CA SER A 974 15.38 -17.69 0.11
C SER A 974 14.24 -17.28 -0.83
N PRO A 975 13.10 -16.77 -0.32
CA PRO A 975 12.07 -16.14 -1.15
C PRO A 975 12.64 -15.06 -2.08
N TYR A 976 13.63 -14.28 -1.61
CA TYR A 976 14.24 -13.24 -2.43
C TYR A 976 15.07 -13.82 -3.58
N ARG A 977 15.74 -14.96 -3.37
CA ARG A 977 16.44 -15.67 -4.45
C ARG A 977 15.46 -16.24 -5.48
N ALA A 978 14.32 -16.75 -5.03
CA ALA A 978 13.25 -17.17 -5.94
C ALA A 978 12.69 -15.99 -6.74
N MET A 979 12.55 -14.81 -6.12
CA MET A 979 12.14 -13.57 -6.78
C MET A 979 13.14 -13.14 -7.88
N GLU A 980 14.45 -13.21 -7.62
CA GLU A 980 15.46 -12.98 -8.65
C GLU A 980 15.39 -14.00 -9.80
N TRP A 981 15.10 -15.27 -9.50
CA TRP A 981 14.93 -16.28 -10.54
C TRP A 981 13.74 -15.95 -11.44
N VAL A 982 12.57 -15.66 -10.86
CA VAL A 982 11.33 -15.33 -11.58
C VAL A 982 11.51 -14.10 -12.47
N ASN A 983 12.20 -13.07 -11.99
CA ASN A 983 12.27 -11.78 -12.68
C ASN A 983 13.49 -11.63 -13.61
N ILE A 984 14.57 -12.41 -13.39
CA ILE A 984 15.84 -12.19 -14.07
C ILE A 984 16.41 -13.51 -14.62
N ASP A 985 16.82 -14.43 -13.74
CA ASP A 985 17.71 -15.52 -14.14
C ASP A 985 17.02 -16.58 -15.02
N SER A 986 15.72 -16.81 -14.80
CA SER A 986 14.91 -17.70 -15.64
C SER A 986 14.75 -17.21 -17.08
N LEU A 987 14.92 -15.90 -17.33
CA LEU A 987 14.67 -15.24 -18.61
C LEU A 987 15.93 -15.11 -19.48
N ARG A 988 17.10 -15.52 -18.97
CA ARG A 988 18.35 -15.53 -19.73
C ARG A 988 18.29 -16.57 -20.85
N ALA A 989 18.86 -16.24 -22.02
CA ALA A 989 18.86 -17.13 -23.18
C ALA A 989 19.70 -18.40 -22.96
N ASP A 990 20.84 -18.28 -22.29
CA ASP A 990 21.76 -19.38 -22.02
C ASP A 990 21.83 -19.69 -20.51
N PRO A 991 21.81 -20.98 -20.11
CA PRO A 991 22.15 -21.40 -18.76
C PRO A 991 23.59 -21.01 -18.40
N LYS A 992 23.83 -20.65 -17.14
CA LYS A 992 25.16 -20.32 -16.63
C LYS A 992 26.03 -21.53 -16.32
#